data_AF-A0A7X1LNZ9-F1
#
_entry.id   AF-A0A7X1LNZ9-F1
#
_cell.length_a   1.000
_cell.length_b   1.000
_cell.length_c   1.000
_cell.angle_alpha   90.00
_cell.angle_beta   90.00
_cell.angle_gamma   90.00
#
_symmetry.space_group_name_H-M   'P 1'
#
loop_
_entity.id
_entity.type
_entity.pdbx_description
1 polymer ?
#
loop_
_entity_poly.entity_id
_entity_poly.type
_entity_poly.pdbx_seq_one_letter_code
_entity_poly.pdbx_strand_id
1 'polypeptide(L)'
;MESGYLVMRRQNGNKGEKYVGTVRLVEDDSAVIEWPGGRRSRIPLPAPSDITVIPVGSVRYRALRDFQELKKEFSKSPVPVLVALLEEMGGEATVKQLQDETRHLGLAAEHDNTWWISIRKRLLGQPRVTESKSNGPLKLIDDPFQKERDLPAREALEFLATPATKRPRGLDQALREAVHAGQSELTAYERVAAHVLKVPLSAWPASTNEYTPQGVSQKVLAMAVEFLADATKGQRRAKNPTAEPSPKLGKGGAPPAAAVTPLLVGLVTTPEDSAAADQAAKLPRGLMAQACVMAVMARFESEDRTVGGDHLLRRGTVLLPEALDESPLVPASQREAFAEELLVRALDLLLRSAGQRPPSAPEREWVDLVLTAVPEHTLQLGVAATDTEDLAAALKALPDRPDGSRERVMLVLASLADTPDNAEQPGTPANPAEASAKSAESASAGIDPGPAEDASAEEPKVQESQSELAPAVTVDAGTPAQEQEAEGDAPGDTGPAEDAPTEEPTAQAPQTGSPTPATTTDTDAPAQEPKADGDAPDDADPAEDAPTEEPKAQESQSEPTPAATADADTPAPKSEEADDTPAGTAGAPAPVTVLAPEERNRYDIALSRERAVAQALRSERDQLKQELAASQRRYDRVGEEFAELRARLDAVTVELAAATRRGEALTRQAQRREQELRQARQAGRAASQSQLRQARIDGLRALAAVLAEVADQAAHATEESDPSRALYRRVLAQAATAGLVDIGTIGEETEFDPSRHQAPTGPAERVVVERPGFAWRAGGAQEEVVLLPAQVRRAEP
;
A
#
# COMPACT_ATOMS: atom_id res chain seq x y z
N MET A 1 8.40 -9.93 60.00
CA MET A 1 9.36 -11.01 59.69
C MET A 1 8.52 -12.23 59.36
N GLU A 2 8.85 -13.01 58.33
CA GLU A 2 8.07 -14.20 57.94
C GLU A 2 8.95 -15.45 57.95
N SER A 3 8.34 -16.63 57.97
CA SER A 3 9.06 -17.90 57.85
C SER A 3 9.79 -17.96 56.50
N GLY A 4 11.03 -18.47 56.50
CA GLY A 4 11.88 -18.58 55.32
C GLY A 4 12.86 -17.42 55.12
N TYR A 5 12.70 -16.30 55.85
CA TYR A 5 13.64 -15.16 55.80
C TYR A 5 15.05 -15.59 56.21
N LEU A 6 16.09 -14.92 55.68
CA LEU A 6 17.45 -15.11 56.18
C LEU A 6 17.79 -14.03 57.20
N VAL A 7 18.59 -14.41 58.18
CA VAL A 7 18.98 -13.54 59.28
C VAL A 7 20.49 -13.57 59.39
N MET A 8 21.10 -12.39 59.27
CA MET A 8 22.54 -12.22 59.40
C MET A 8 22.85 -11.61 60.75
N ARG A 9 23.61 -12.32 61.59
CA ARG A 9 24.06 -11.82 62.89
C ARG A 9 25.53 -11.42 62.82
N ARG A 10 25.86 -10.19 63.23
CA ARG A 10 27.24 -9.77 63.46
C ARG A 10 27.69 -10.22 64.85
N GLN A 11 28.72 -11.05 64.92
CA GLN A 11 29.30 -11.42 66.21
C GLN A 11 30.12 -10.25 66.78
N ASN A 12 29.91 -9.88 68.05
CA ASN A 12 30.60 -8.77 68.74
C ASN A 12 32.09 -9.05 69.05
N GLY A 13 32.77 -9.88 68.25
CA GLY A 13 34.21 -10.15 68.36
C GLY A 13 34.99 -9.48 67.22
N ASN A 14 36.25 -9.12 67.50
CA ASN A 14 37.19 -8.42 66.60
C ASN A 14 37.41 -9.06 65.21
N LYS A 15 36.80 -10.20 64.90
CA LYS A 15 36.95 -10.94 63.63
C LYS A 15 35.78 -10.81 62.65
N GLY A 16 34.68 -10.13 63.01
CA GLY A 16 33.62 -9.79 62.04
C GLY A 16 32.95 -10.99 61.35
N GLU A 17 32.99 -12.18 61.95
CA GLU A 17 32.29 -13.36 61.40
C GLU A 17 30.78 -13.10 61.35
N LYS A 18 30.21 -13.29 60.15
CA LYS A 18 28.78 -13.14 59.88
C LYS A 18 28.17 -14.53 59.80
N TYR A 19 27.22 -14.83 60.67
CA TYR A 19 26.45 -16.08 60.62
C TYR A 19 25.11 -15.81 59.92
N VAL A 20 24.74 -16.67 58.97
CA VAL A 20 23.47 -16.58 58.25
C VAL A 20 22.58 -17.73 58.70
N GLY A 21 21.47 -17.43 59.35
CA GLY A 21 20.45 -18.39 59.76
C GLY A 21 19.17 -18.23 58.96
N THR A 22 18.31 -19.25 58.97
CA THR A 22 16.99 -19.22 58.33
C THR A 22 15.90 -19.13 59.39
N VAL A 23 14.96 -18.19 59.25
CA VAL A 23 13.78 -18.11 60.11
C VAL A 23 12.89 -19.33 59.84
N ARG A 24 12.62 -20.14 60.85
CA ARG A 24 11.76 -21.33 60.75
C ARG A 24 10.35 -21.04 61.23
N LEU A 25 10.21 -20.33 62.34
CA LEU A 25 8.93 -20.02 62.96
C LEU A 25 8.95 -18.56 63.42
N VAL A 26 7.84 -17.86 63.22
CA VAL A 26 7.60 -16.51 63.74
C VAL A 26 6.42 -16.62 64.71
N GLU A 27 6.64 -16.20 65.94
CA GLU A 27 5.65 -16.10 67.01
C GLU A 27 5.44 -14.60 67.32
N ASP A 28 4.43 -14.27 68.13
CA ASP A 28 3.98 -12.88 68.33
C ASP A 28 5.08 -11.94 68.84
N ASP A 29 6.02 -12.43 69.66
CA ASP A 29 7.09 -11.65 70.28
C ASP A 29 8.51 -12.11 69.89
N SER A 30 8.64 -13.18 69.11
CA SER A 30 9.92 -13.80 68.84
C SER A 30 9.96 -14.64 67.57
N ALA A 31 11.16 -14.86 67.03
CA ALA A 31 11.39 -15.68 65.86
C ALA A 31 12.42 -16.78 66.17
N VAL A 32 12.14 -18.01 65.75
CA VAL A 32 13.06 -19.15 65.85
C VAL A 32 13.90 -19.21 64.59
N ILE A 33 15.20 -18.99 64.74
CA ILE A 33 16.18 -19.01 63.64
C ILE A 33 17.03 -20.26 63.77
N GLU A 34 17.17 -20.99 62.65
CA GLU A 34 18.06 -22.13 62.52
C GLU A 34 19.35 -21.71 61.82
N TRP A 35 20.47 -21.82 62.54
CA TRP A 35 21.82 -21.53 62.06
C TRP A 35 22.45 -22.73 61.35
N PRO A 36 23.55 -22.51 60.61
CA PRO A 36 24.34 -23.59 60.04
C PRO A 36 24.80 -24.54 61.15
N GLY A 37 24.65 -25.86 60.92
CA GLY A 37 24.90 -26.89 61.94
C GLY A 37 23.69 -27.23 62.83
N GLY A 38 22.49 -26.78 62.47
CA GLY A 38 21.23 -27.20 63.12
C GLY A 38 20.94 -26.53 64.46
N ARG A 39 21.76 -25.56 64.88
CA ARG A 39 21.52 -24.81 66.13
C ARG A 39 20.32 -23.89 65.94
N ARG A 40 19.36 -23.95 66.87
CA ARG A 40 18.21 -23.05 66.87
C ARG A 40 18.37 -22.00 67.96
N SER A 41 18.07 -20.75 67.65
CA SER A 41 18.00 -19.67 68.64
C SER A 41 16.71 -18.89 68.48
N ARG A 42 16.10 -18.52 69.60
CA ARG A 42 14.93 -17.64 69.63
C ARG A 42 15.39 -16.20 69.76
N ILE A 43 14.87 -15.31 68.93
CA ILE A 43 15.28 -13.90 68.84
C ILE A 43 14.04 -13.03 69.04
N PRO A 44 14.10 -12.00 69.90
CA PRO A 44 12.94 -11.14 70.16
C PRO A 44 12.59 -10.29 68.93
N LEU A 45 11.31 -9.94 68.80
CA LEU A 45 10.78 -8.97 67.84
C LEU A 45 10.40 -7.68 68.57
N PRO A 46 10.83 -6.48 68.10
CA PRO A 46 11.65 -6.24 66.91
C PRO A 46 13.08 -6.79 67.03
N ALA A 47 13.65 -7.24 65.91
CA ALA A 47 14.97 -7.85 65.87
C ALA A 47 16.03 -6.87 66.44
N PRO A 48 16.96 -7.35 67.28
CA PRO A 48 18.01 -6.50 67.85
C PRO A 48 18.95 -5.97 66.75
N SER A 49 19.62 -4.85 67.03
CA SER A 49 20.42 -4.11 66.04
C SER A 49 21.64 -4.88 65.50
N ASP A 50 22.08 -5.94 66.17
CA ASP A 50 23.13 -6.86 65.68
C ASP A 50 22.62 -7.82 64.60
N ILE A 51 21.33 -7.78 64.30
CA ILE A 51 20.63 -8.71 63.43
C ILE A 51 20.02 -7.98 62.23
N THR A 52 20.53 -8.31 61.04
CA THR A 52 19.97 -7.85 59.77
C THR A 52 19.03 -8.90 59.23
N VAL A 53 17.76 -8.52 59.03
CA VAL A 53 16.73 -9.36 58.46
C VAL A 53 16.74 -9.20 56.94
N ILE A 54 16.79 -10.31 56.21
CA ILE A 54 16.89 -10.33 54.75
C ILE A 54 15.62 -11.00 54.20
N PRO A 55 14.74 -10.24 53.51
CA PRO A 55 13.50 -10.77 52.94
C PRO A 55 13.74 -11.90 51.94
N VAL A 56 12.84 -12.87 51.89
CA VAL A 56 12.87 -13.92 50.86
C VAL A 56 12.73 -13.29 49.48
N GLY A 57 13.56 -13.75 48.53
CA GLY A 57 13.54 -13.25 47.15
C GLY A 57 14.40 -12.00 46.90
N SER A 58 14.91 -11.34 47.95
CA SER A 58 15.83 -10.21 47.79
C SER A 58 17.14 -10.62 47.10
N VAL A 59 17.85 -9.66 46.50
CA VAL A 59 19.13 -9.95 45.83
C VAL A 59 20.16 -10.44 46.86
N ARG A 60 20.15 -9.85 48.06
CA ARG A 60 20.98 -10.32 49.19
C ARG A 60 20.61 -11.73 49.64
N TYR A 61 19.32 -12.07 49.68
CA TYR A 61 18.87 -13.44 50.00
C TYR A 61 19.44 -14.45 48.99
N ARG A 62 19.30 -14.14 47.69
CA ARG A 62 19.81 -14.98 46.61
C ARG A 62 21.33 -15.14 46.67
N ALA A 63 22.06 -14.05 46.96
CA ALA A 63 23.51 -14.08 47.08
C ALA A 63 24.00 -14.99 48.22
N LEU A 64 23.24 -15.07 49.32
CA LEU A 64 23.59 -15.93 50.45
C LEU A 64 23.18 -17.39 50.24
N ARG A 65 22.13 -17.65 49.46
CA ARG A 65 21.60 -19.00 49.24
C ARG A 65 22.26 -19.70 48.05
N ASP A 66 22.38 -19.03 46.92
CA ASP A 66 23.00 -19.56 45.69
C ASP A 66 23.79 -18.45 44.97
N PHE A 67 24.98 -18.17 45.50
CA PHE A 67 25.85 -17.13 44.95
C PHE A 67 26.25 -17.39 43.50
N GLN A 68 26.48 -18.66 43.13
CA GLN A 68 26.98 -19.01 41.79
C GLN A 68 25.90 -18.82 40.74
N GLU A 69 24.65 -19.19 41.05
CA GLU A 69 23.52 -18.93 40.16
C GLU A 69 23.27 -17.43 39.98
N LEU A 70 23.29 -16.65 41.07
CA LEU A 70 23.14 -15.19 40.99
C LEU A 70 24.30 -14.53 40.20
N LYS A 71 25.55 -14.97 40.41
CA LYS A 71 26.71 -14.47 39.65
C LYS A 71 26.54 -14.77 38.16
N LYS A 72 26.11 -15.98 37.79
CA LYS A 72 25.83 -16.37 36.41
C LYS A 72 24.70 -15.53 35.79
N GLU A 73 23.61 -15.29 36.52
CA GLU A 73 22.52 -14.42 36.08
C GLU A 73 23.00 -12.98 35.86
N PHE A 74 23.75 -12.44 36.82
CA PHE A 74 24.30 -11.08 36.75
C PHE A 74 25.24 -10.92 35.55
N SER A 75 26.11 -11.89 35.27
CA SER A 75 26.98 -11.88 34.09
C SER A 75 26.20 -11.94 32.77
N LYS A 76 25.09 -12.69 32.73
CA LYS A 76 24.23 -12.80 31.53
C LYS A 76 23.36 -11.56 31.32
N SER A 77 22.74 -11.05 32.38
CA SER A 77 21.83 -9.91 32.37
C SER A 77 21.91 -9.16 33.71
N PRO A 78 22.80 -8.16 33.83
CA PRO A 78 23.00 -7.44 35.09
C PRO A 78 21.82 -6.51 35.43
N VAL A 79 21.07 -6.08 34.43
CA VAL A 79 20.04 -5.03 34.58
C VAL A 79 18.88 -5.47 35.51
N PRO A 80 18.23 -6.64 35.33
CA PRO A 80 17.18 -7.11 36.25
C PRO A 80 17.66 -7.22 37.70
N VAL A 81 18.87 -7.73 37.92
CA VAL A 81 19.46 -7.86 39.27
C VAL A 81 19.68 -6.49 39.90
N LEU A 82 20.17 -5.51 39.13
CA LEU A 82 20.38 -4.14 39.61
C LEU A 82 19.07 -3.40 39.88
N VAL A 83 18.01 -3.66 39.11
CA VAL A 83 16.67 -3.11 39.37
C VAL A 83 16.10 -3.68 40.66
N ALA A 84 16.21 -5.00 40.88
CA ALA A 84 15.79 -5.65 42.13
C ALA A 84 16.61 -5.16 43.34
N LEU A 85 17.91 -4.90 43.14
CA LEU A 85 18.76 -4.32 44.19
C LEU A 85 18.35 -2.87 44.49
N LEU A 86 18.05 -2.07 43.48
CA LEU A 86 17.54 -0.70 43.64
C LEU A 86 16.22 -0.69 44.42
N GLU A 87 15.33 -1.64 44.14
CA GLU A 87 14.07 -1.84 44.88
C GLU A 87 14.33 -2.21 46.35
N GLU A 88 15.28 -3.13 46.62
CA GLU A 88 15.71 -3.47 48.00
C GLU A 88 16.33 -2.26 48.74
N MET A 89 16.94 -1.33 48.02
CA MET A 89 17.52 -0.09 48.57
C MET A 89 16.50 1.03 48.80
N GLY A 90 15.19 0.76 48.68
CA GLY A 90 14.13 1.74 48.88
C GLY A 90 13.79 2.54 47.61
N GLY A 91 14.16 2.04 46.44
CA GLY A 91 13.81 2.61 45.14
C GLY A 91 14.66 3.81 44.72
N GLU A 92 15.59 4.31 45.53
CA GLU A 92 16.48 5.41 45.14
C GLU A 92 17.94 5.10 45.48
N ALA A 93 18.82 5.07 44.48
CA ALA A 93 20.25 4.90 44.69
C ALA A 93 21.09 5.53 43.56
N THR A 94 22.27 6.02 43.92
CA THR A 94 23.29 6.43 42.95
C THR A 94 23.99 5.22 42.34
N VAL A 95 24.55 5.37 41.13
CA VAL A 95 25.33 4.30 40.49
C VAL A 95 26.50 3.84 41.37
N LYS A 96 27.12 4.77 42.12
CA LYS A 96 28.17 4.46 43.08
C LYS A 96 27.68 3.56 44.22
N GLN A 97 26.49 3.84 44.78
CA GLN A 97 25.89 3.00 45.81
C GLN A 97 25.57 1.59 45.28
N LEU A 98 25.03 1.47 44.06
CA LEU A 98 24.81 0.17 43.42
C LEU A 98 26.13 -0.58 43.17
N GLN A 99 27.18 0.13 42.76
CA GLN A 99 28.52 -0.42 42.57
C GLN A 99 29.13 -0.94 43.87
N ASP A 100 29.02 -0.16 44.95
CA ASP A 100 29.54 -0.55 46.26
C ASP A 100 28.77 -1.75 46.81
N GLU A 101 27.44 -1.78 46.65
CA GLU A 101 26.61 -2.87 47.13
C GLU A 101 26.83 -4.17 46.33
N THR A 102 26.94 -4.09 45.01
CA THR A 102 27.27 -5.25 44.17
C THR A 102 28.69 -5.77 44.40
N ARG A 103 29.65 -4.90 44.76
CA ARG A 103 30.99 -5.33 45.21
C ARG A 103 30.93 -6.02 46.57
N HIS A 104 30.15 -5.51 47.51
CA HIS A 104 29.97 -6.14 48.82
C HIS A 104 29.31 -7.53 48.69
N LEU A 105 28.44 -7.71 47.68
CA LEU A 105 27.86 -9.01 47.33
C LEU A 105 28.80 -9.92 46.54
N GLY A 106 29.99 -9.45 46.12
CA GLY A 106 30.93 -10.23 45.30
C GLY A 106 30.53 -10.37 43.82
N LEU A 107 29.51 -9.64 43.35
CA LEU A 107 28.99 -9.75 41.98
C LEU A 107 29.81 -8.93 40.98
N ALA A 108 30.27 -7.74 41.36
CA ALA A 108 30.85 -6.76 40.44
C ALA A 108 32.31 -6.36 40.76
N ALA A 109 33.09 -7.27 41.36
CA ALA A 109 34.49 -6.99 41.72
C ALA A 109 35.39 -6.69 40.50
N GLU A 110 35.04 -7.25 39.33
CA GLU A 110 35.87 -7.23 38.11
C GLU A 110 35.49 -6.09 37.13
N HIS A 111 34.45 -5.30 37.42
CA HIS A 111 33.94 -4.29 36.48
C HIS A 111 34.48 -2.89 36.78
N ASP A 112 34.95 -2.23 35.72
CA ASP A 112 35.52 -0.88 35.76
C ASP A 112 34.45 0.23 35.61
N ASN A 113 34.87 1.50 35.65
CA ASN A 113 33.95 2.63 35.54
C ASN A 113 33.30 2.72 34.15
N THR A 114 33.97 2.28 33.08
CA THR A 114 33.40 2.34 31.72
C THR A 114 32.21 1.39 31.58
N TRP A 115 32.30 0.20 32.17
CA TRP A 115 31.18 -0.74 32.26
C TRP A 115 29.99 -0.14 33.01
N TRP A 116 30.22 0.53 34.15
CA TRP A 116 29.14 1.16 34.93
C TRP A 116 28.46 2.32 34.19
N ILE A 117 29.18 3.09 33.37
CA ILE A 117 28.59 4.13 32.49
C ILE A 117 27.65 3.48 31.46
N SER A 118 28.08 2.38 30.84
CA SER A 118 27.25 1.62 29.89
C SER A 118 26.00 1.03 30.58
N ILE A 119 26.18 0.46 31.78
CA ILE A 119 25.09 -0.09 32.58
C ILE A 119 24.11 0.97 33.04
N ARG A 120 24.58 2.17 33.43
CA ARG A 120 23.69 3.30 33.71
C ARG A 120 22.80 3.61 32.51
N LYS A 121 23.37 3.68 31.31
CA LYS A 121 22.61 3.89 30.08
C LYS A 121 21.59 2.78 29.82
N ARG A 122 21.93 1.52 30.13
CA ARG A 122 21.01 0.37 30.00
C ARG A 122 19.92 0.38 31.08
N LEU A 123 20.23 0.80 32.31
CA LEU A 123 19.28 0.97 33.41
C LEU A 123 18.28 2.08 33.09
N LEU A 124 18.74 3.24 32.63
CA LEU A 124 17.86 4.32 32.15
C LEU A 124 17.05 3.93 30.90
N GLY A 125 17.45 2.86 30.22
CA GLY A 125 16.67 2.23 29.17
C GLY A 125 15.57 1.29 29.69
N GLN A 126 15.46 1.07 31.01
CA GLN A 126 14.37 0.31 31.62
C GLN A 126 13.21 1.24 31.96
N PRO A 127 11.95 0.83 31.69
CA PRO A 127 10.77 1.62 32.01
C PRO A 127 10.75 2.12 33.46
N ARG A 128 10.95 1.20 34.41
CA ARG A 128 10.81 1.47 35.84
C ARG A 128 11.91 2.37 36.43
N VAL A 129 12.95 2.74 35.68
CA VAL A 129 14.10 3.47 36.22
C VAL A 129 14.23 4.83 35.55
N THR A 130 14.22 5.88 36.35
CA THR A 130 14.44 7.26 35.92
C THR A 130 15.58 7.90 36.68
N GLU A 131 16.03 9.08 36.25
CA GLU A 131 16.97 9.90 37.01
C GLU A 131 16.30 11.18 37.50
N SER A 132 16.56 11.54 38.75
CA SER A 132 16.01 12.78 39.34
C SER A 132 16.58 14.06 38.72
N LYS A 133 17.80 13.99 38.18
CA LYS A 133 18.52 15.04 37.46
C LYS A 133 19.64 14.41 36.63
N SER A 134 20.19 15.13 35.66
CA SER A 134 21.37 14.67 34.91
C SER A 134 22.49 14.28 35.88
N ASN A 135 22.96 13.04 35.77
CA ASN A 135 23.94 12.42 36.67
C ASN A 135 23.48 12.19 38.14
N GLY A 136 22.21 12.41 38.47
CA GLY A 136 21.61 12.20 39.79
C GLY A 136 21.37 10.73 40.17
N PRO A 137 20.80 10.48 41.36
CA PRO A 137 20.37 9.16 41.78
C PRO A 137 19.29 8.61 40.84
N LEU A 138 19.38 7.29 40.62
CA LEU A 138 18.38 6.51 39.91
C LEU A 138 17.18 6.30 40.84
N LYS A 139 15.98 6.51 40.32
CA LYS A 139 14.71 6.33 41.01
C LYS A 139 13.89 5.26 40.32
N LEU A 140 13.40 4.31 41.10
CA LEU A 140 12.40 3.36 40.70
C LEU A 140 11.05 4.07 40.76
N ILE A 141 10.32 4.06 39.65
CA ILE A 141 8.95 4.56 39.61
C ILE A 141 8.03 3.35 39.78
N ASP A 142 7.07 3.48 40.69
CA ASP A 142 5.94 2.56 40.84
C ASP A 142 5.11 2.65 39.57
N ASP A 143 5.44 1.77 38.64
CA ASP A 143 4.94 1.66 37.28
C ASP A 143 4.74 3.00 36.53
N PRO A 144 5.76 3.48 35.79
CA PRO A 144 5.72 4.79 35.13
C PRO A 144 4.57 4.96 34.13
N PHE A 145 3.97 3.85 33.68
CA PHE A 145 2.92 3.83 32.68
C PHE A 145 1.59 3.28 33.22
N GLN A 146 1.38 3.32 34.54
CA GLN A 146 0.12 2.85 35.14
C GLN A 146 -1.07 3.62 34.56
N LYS A 147 -0.94 4.95 34.45
CA LYS A 147 -1.98 5.80 33.85
C LYS A 147 -2.33 5.37 32.43
N GLU A 148 -1.33 5.00 31.64
CA GLU A 148 -1.50 4.57 30.25
C GLU A 148 -2.03 3.14 30.11
N ARG A 149 -1.78 2.26 31.11
CA ARG A 149 -2.43 0.95 31.19
C ARG A 149 -3.90 1.05 31.60
N ASP A 150 -4.23 2.06 32.40
CA ASP A 150 -5.59 2.32 32.87
C ASP A 150 -6.42 3.15 31.86
N LEU A 151 -5.83 3.57 30.74
CA LEU A 151 -6.56 4.27 29.67
C LEU A 151 -7.63 3.36 29.05
N PRO A 152 -8.80 3.92 28.68
CA PRO A 152 -9.76 3.21 27.84
C PRO A 152 -9.11 2.69 26.55
N ALA A 153 -9.52 1.52 26.08
CA ALA A 153 -8.87 0.87 24.94
C ALA A 153 -8.89 1.73 23.66
N ARG A 154 -9.96 2.51 23.45
CA ARG A 154 -10.08 3.43 22.30
C ARG A 154 -9.05 4.56 22.35
N GLU A 155 -8.89 5.20 23.52
CA GLU A 155 -7.91 6.26 23.72
C GLU A 155 -6.49 5.73 23.57
N ALA A 156 -6.19 4.58 24.20
CA ALA A 156 -4.89 3.93 24.09
C ALA A 156 -4.54 3.56 22.63
N LEU A 157 -5.52 3.10 21.86
CA LEU A 157 -5.37 2.79 20.44
C LEU A 157 -5.10 4.05 19.61
N GLU A 158 -5.79 5.17 19.90
CA GLU A 158 -5.53 6.44 19.22
C GLU A 158 -4.14 7.01 19.54
N PHE A 159 -3.68 6.85 20.78
CA PHE A 159 -2.30 7.17 21.15
C PHE A 159 -1.32 6.31 20.37
N LEU A 160 -1.57 5.00 20.24
CA LEU A 160 -0.74 4.11 19.42
C LEU A 160 -0.75 4.50 17.93
N ALA A 161 -1.90 4.92 17.40
CA ALA A 161 -2.10 5.35 16.02
C ALA A 161 -1.31 6.61 15.65
N THR A 162 -1.08 7.50 16.61
CA THR A 162 -0.46 8.81 16.34
C THR A 162 1.05 8.66 16.15
N PRO A 163 1.62 8.85 14.94
CA PRO A 163 3.04 8.64 14.71
C PRO A 163 3.85 9.61 15.57
N ALA A 164 4.63 9.07 16.51
CA ALA A 164 5.45 9.87 17.40
C ALA A 164 6.93 9.60 17.08
N THR A 165 7.68 10.67 16.84
CA THR A 165 9.11 10.60 16.49
C THR A 165 9.96 10.10 17.66
N LYS A 166 9.50 10.27 18.90
CA LYS A 166 10.14 9.76 20.13
C LYS A 166 9.09 9.41 21.19
N ARG A 167 8.81 8.11 21.39
CA ARG A 167 8.03 7.64 22.55
C ARG A 167 8.96 7.09 23.64
N PRO A 168 8.64 7.29 24.93
CA PRO A 168 9.33 6.61 26.01
C PRO A 168 9.33 5.10 25.79
N ARG A 169 10.46 4.44 26.08
CA ARG A 169 10.56 2.99 25.93
C ARG A 169 9.62 2.32 26.94
N GLY A 170 8.75 1.43 26.45
CA GLY A 170 7.74 0.75 27.27
C GLY A 170 6.35 1.38 27.21
N LEU A 171 6.22 2.64 26.78
CA LEU A 171 4.91 3.28 26.61
C LEU A 171 4.04 2.51 25.61
N ASP A 172 4.59 2.14 24.46
CA ASP A 172 3.85 1.35 23.46
C ASP A 172 3.38 0.01 24.00
N GLN A 173 4.17 -0.62 24.88
CA GLN A 173 3.81 -1.89 25.48
C GLN A 173 2.66 -1.72 26.48
N ALA A 174 2.73 -0.69 27.33
CA ALA A 174 1.66 -0.32 28.25
C ALA A 174 0.35 0.02 27.52
N LEU A 175 0.42 0.81 26.45
CA LEU A 175 -0.75 1.12 25.62
C LEU A 175 -1.32 -0.15 24.95
N ARG A 176 -0.47 -1.05 24.44
CA ARG A 176 -0.95 -2.33 23.88
C ARG A 176 -1.63 -3.20 24.94
N GLU A 177 -1.13 -3.18 26.17
CA GLU A 177 -1.75 -3.88 27.31
C GLU A 177 -3.12 -3.29 27.64
N ALA A 178 -3.27 -1.96 27.63
CA ALA A 178 -4.56 -1.28 27.79
C ALA A 178 -5.56 -1.67 26.69
N VAL A 179 -5.12 -1.61 25.42
CA VAL A 179 -5.96 -2.01 24.26
C VAL A 179 -6.36 -3.47 24.35
N HIS A 180 -5.45 -4.37 24.74
CA HIS A 180 -5.76 -5.79 24.92
C HIS A 180 -6.76 -6.03 26.07
N ALA A 181 -6.61 -5.32 27.19
CA ALA A 181 -7.49 -5.43 28.34
C ALA A 181 -8.93 -5.00 28.02
N GLY A 182 -9.10 -3.91 27.24
CA GLY A 182 -10.41 -3.39 26.83
C GLY A 182 -10.85 -3.78 25.41
N GLN A 183 -10.30 -4.85 24.82
CA GLN A 183 -10.57 -5.22 23.42
C GLN A 183 -12.05 -5.48 23.10
N SER A 184 -12.89 -5.79 24.10
CA SER A 184 -14.34 -5.96 23.95
C SER A 184 -15.06 -4.67 23.61
N GLU A 185 -14.49 -3.51 23.93
CA GLU A 185 -15.05 -2.18 23.69
C GLU A 185 -14.74 -1.65 22.27
N LEU A 186 -13.79 -2.30 21.60
CA LEU A 186 -13.33 -1.91 20.27
C LEU A 186 -14.32 -2.36 19.20
N THR A 187 -14.68 -1.40 18.33
CA THR A 187 -15.39 -1.62 17.07
C THR A 187 -14.57 -2.49 16.11
N ALA A 188 -15.20 -2.99 15.05
CA ALA A 188 -14.50 -3.81 14.07
C ALA A 188 -13.31 -3.10 13.40
N TYR A 189 -13.41 -1.80 13.12
CA TYR A 189 -12.31 -1.01 12.54
C TYR A 189 -11.16 -0.78 13.52
N GLU A 190 -11.49 -0.51 14.78
CA GLU A 190 -10.49 -0.39 15.85
C GLU A 190 -9.76 -1.72 16.08
N ARG A 191 -10.43 -2.86 15.93
CA ARG A 191 -9.79 -4.18 15.94
C ARG A 191 -8.86 -4.39 14.75
N VAL A 192 -9.23 -3.97 13.53
CA VAL A 192 -8.28 -3.99 12.38
C VAL A 192 -7.03 -3.19 12.73
N ALA A 193 -7.20 -1.96 13.22
CA ALA A 193 -6.08 -1.10 13.58
C ALA A 193 -5.22 -1.67 14.72
N ALA A 194 -5.84 -2.26 15.75
CA ALA A 194 -5.15 -2.93 16.84
C ALA A 194 -4.30 -4.11 16.33
N HIS A 195 -4.83 -4.88 15.37
CA HIS A 195 -4.08 -5.95 14.71
C HIS A 195 -2.85 -5.42 13.96
N VAL A 196 -2.99 -4.34 13.18
CA VAL A 196 -1.86 -3.67 12.49
C VAL A 196 -0.77 -3.25 13.48
N LEU A 197 -1.19 -2.77 14.65
CA LEU A 197 -0.32 -2.34 15.75
C LEU A 197 0.24 -3.50 16.60
N LYS A 198 -0.01 -4.75 16.18
CA LYS A 198 0.45 -5.99 16.83
C LYS A 198 -0.12 -6.20 18.23
N VAL A 199 -1.32 -5.71 18.49
CA VAL A 199 -2.07 -6.06 19.70
C VAL A 199 -2.67 -7.46 19.49
N PRO A 200 -2.44 -8.42 20.41
CA PRO A 200 -3.10 -9.71 20.33
C PRO A 200 -4.61 -9.52 20.48
N LEU A 201 -5.41 -10.18 19.63
CA LEU A 201 -6.88 -10.12 19.70
C LEU A 201 -7.41 -11.52 20.02
N SER A 202 -8.36 -11.60 20.96
CA SER A 202 -8.94 -12.88 21.41
C SER A 202 -9.94 -13.47 20.42
N ALA A 203 -10.75 -12.62 19.75
CA ALA A 203 -11.69 -13.05 18.72
C ALA A 203 -12.11 -11.88 17.80
N TRP A 204 -12.47 -12.21 16.56
CA TRP A 204 -13.17 -11.29 15.66
C TRP A 204 -14.68 -11.31 15.94
N PRO A 205 -15.37 -10.16 15.87
CA PRO A 205 -16.83 -10.13 16.00
C PRO A 205 -17.46 -11.01 14.93
N ALA A 206 -18.35 -11.91 15.34
CA ALA A 206 -19.04 -12.82 14.44
C ALA A 206 -20.20 -12.16 13.70
N SER A 207 -20.68 -11.00 14.18
CA SER A 207 -21.87 -10.33 13.67
C SER A 207 -21.53 -9.29 12.60
N THR A 208 -22.30 -9.29 11.51
CA THR A 208 -22.14 -8.34 10.39
C THR A 208 -22.72 -6.95 10.66
N ASN A 209 -23.44 -6.77 11.76
CA ASN A 209 -24.12 -5.51 12.07
C ASN A 209 -23.21 -4.50 12.80
N GLU A 210 -21.99 -4.89 13.18
CA GLU A 210 -21.05 -4.07 13.94
C GLU A 210 -20.04 -3.29 13.08
N TYR A 211 -20.17 -3.33 11.74
CA TYR A 211 -19.26 -2.64 10.81
C TYR A 211 -19.66 -1.18 10.56
N THR A 212 -19.90 -0.41 11.62
CA THR A 212 -20.13 1.04 11.53
C THR A 212 -18.87 1.79 11.98
N PRO A 213 -18.26 2.65 11.14
CA PRO A 213 -17.08 3.42 11.51
C PRO A 213 -17.42 4.72 12.27
N GLN A 214 -18.69 4.95 12.58
CA GLN A 214 -19.14 6.09 13.37
C GLN A 214 -18.44 6.12 14.74
N GLY A 215 -17.89 7.28 15.09
CA GLY A 215 -17.16 7.48 16.34
C GLY A 215 -15.72 6.94 16.35
N VAL A 216 -15.21 6.39 15.23
CA VAL A 216 -13.80 5.98 15.10
C VAL A 216 -12.98 7.14 14.55
N SER A 217 -11.83 7.44 15.17
CA SER A 217 -10.99 8.56 14.71
C SER A 217 -10.41 8.32 13.32
N GLN A 218 -10.26 9.39 12.51
CA GLN A 218 -9.75 9.30 11.15
C GLN A 218 -8.35 8.65 11.07
N LYS A 219 -7.51 8.82 12.11
CA LYS A 219 -6.18 8.18 12.18
C LYS A 219 -6.28 6.66 12.29
N VAL A 220 -7.20 6.17 13.12
CA VAL A 220 -7.46 4.74 13.30
C VAL A 220 -8.07 4.15 12.02
N LEU A 221 -9.02 4.86 11.40
CA LEU A 221 -9.59 4.47 10.11
C LEU A 221 -8.52 4.42 9.01
N ALA A 222 -7.60 5.37 8.94
CA ALA A 222 -6.52 5.38 7.95
C ALA A 222 -5.63 4.12 8.07
N MET A 223 -5.22 3.72 9.27
CA MET A 223 -4.47 2.48 9.47
C MET A 223 -5.29 1.23 9.12
N ALA A 224 -6.59 1.22 9.44
CA ALA A 224 -7.46 0.11 9.04
C ALA A 224 -7.55 -0.01 7.51
N VAL A 225 -7.64 1.12 6.80
CA VAL A 225 -7.67 1.17 5.33
C VAL A 225 -6.33 0.72 4.72
N GLU A 226 -5.18 1.08 5.31
CA GLU A 226 -3.87 0.58 4.88
C GLU A 226 -3.81 -0.97 4.95
N PHE A 227 -4.32 -1.54 6.03
CA PHE A 227 -4.42 -3.00 6.16
C PHE A 227 -5.36 -3.62 5.12
N LEU A 228 -6.55 -3.03 4.93
CA LEU A 228 -7.50 -3.52 3.93
C LEU A 228 -6.93 -3.42 2.51
N ALA A 229 -6.10 -2.41 2.23
CA ALA A 229 -5.39 -2.28 0.97
C ALA A 229 -4.39 -3.43 0.75
N ASP A 230 -3.65 -3.81 1.79
CA ASP A 230 -2.74 -4.96 1.73
C ASP A 230 -3.48 -6.30 1.63
N ALA A 231 -4.59 -6.45 2.35
CA ALA A 231 -5.43 -7.65 2.31
C ALA A 231 -6.06 -7.87 0.92
N THR A 232 -6.50 -6.79 0.26
CA THR A 232 -7.09 -6.84 -1.10
C THR A 232 -6.04 -6.91 -2.21
N LYS A 233 -4.77 -6.59 -1.93
CA LYS A 233 -3.67 -6.66 -2.90
C LYS A 233 -3.46 -8.05 -3.50
N GLY A 234 -3.72 -9.10 -2.71
CA GLY A 234 -3.66 -10.49 -3.17
C GLY A 234 -4.72 -10.77 -4.25
N GLN A 235 -5.96 -10.35 -4.02
CA GLN A 235 -7.06 -10.51 -4.97
C GLN A 235 -6.83 -9.72 -6.26
N ARG A 236 -6.28 -8.50 -6.16
CA ARG A 236 -5.93 -7.68 -7.32
C ARG A 236 -4.89 -8.33 -8.26
N ARG A 237 -4.05 -9.19 -7.72
CA ARG A 237 -2.99 -9.88 -8.48
C ARG A 237 -3.43 -11.27 -8.96
N ALA A 238 -4.47 -11.83 -8.38
CA ALA A 238 -4.95 -13.15 -8.75
C ALA A 238 -5.62 -13.08 -10.13
N LYS A 239 -5.06 -13.79 -11.11
CA LYS A 239 -5.71 -14.01 -12.40
C LYS A 239 -6.94 -14.94 -12.29
N ASN A 240 -7.04 -15.70 -11.19
CA ASN A 240 -8.15 -16.61 -10.91
C ASN A 240 -8.94 -16.14 -9.67
N PRO A 241 -10.26 -15.86 -9.79
CA PRO A 241 -11.09 -15.32 -8.71
C PRO A 241 -11.29 -16.22 -7.50
N THR A 242 -11.14 -17.54 -7.67
CA THR A 242 -11.43 -18.53 -6.64
C THR A 242 -10.24 -18.90 -5.77
N ALA A 243 -9.05 -18.34 -6.03
CA ALA A 243 -7.90 -18.60 -5.17
C ALA A 243 -8.14 -17.97 -3.79
N GLU A 244 -8.29 -18.82 -2.76
CA GLU A 244 -8.37 -18.35 -1.37
C GLU A 244 -7.20 -17.39 -1.07
N PRO A 245 -7.47 -16.29 -0.33
CA PRO A 245 -6.45 -15.29 -0.04
C PRO A 245 -5.24 -15.95 0.61
N SER A 246 -4.05 -15.57 0.15
CA SER A 246 -2.79 -16.21 0.52
C SER A 246 -2.68 -16.43 2.05
N PRO A 247 -2.28 -17.63 2.51
CA PRO A 247 -2.22 -18.01 3.93
C PRO A 247 -1.26 -17.16 4.77
N LYS A 248 -0.50 -16.23 4.17
CA LYS A 248 0.34 -15.26 4.89
C LYS A 248 -0.46 -14.28 5.77
N LEU A 249 -1.78 -14.18 5.58
CA LEU A 249 -2.69 -13.49 6.49
C LEU A 249 -3.07 -14.32 7.75
N GLY A 250 -2.73 -15.61 7.81
CA GLY A 250 -3.10 -16.52 8.89
C GLY A 250 -2.38 -16.35 10.22
N LYS A 251 -1.69 -15.22 10.46
CA LYS A 251 -1.20 -14.92 11.82
C LYS A 251 -2.42 -14.62 12.69
N GLY A 252 -2.54 -15.35 13.82
CA GLY A 252 -3.69 -15.24 14.72
C GLY A 252 -4.06 -13.78 15.02
N GLY A 253 -5.34 -13.44 14.79
CA GLY A 253 -5.90 -12.11 15.02
C GLY A 253 -6.19 -11.26 13.77
N ALA A 254 -5.79 -11.67 12.57
CA ALA A 254 -6.20 -10.98 11.34
C ALA A 254 -7.71 -11.18 11.08
N PRO A 255 -8.41 -10.20 10.46
CA PRO A 255 -9.79 -10.39 10.05
C PRO A 255 -9.89 -11.58 9.09
N PRO A 256 -10.91 -12.43 9.25
CA PRO A 256 -11.15 -13.49 8.27
C PRO A 256 -11.45 -12.86 6.91
N ALA A 257 -11.10 -13.56 5.83
CA ALA A 257 -11.33 -13.09 4.47
C ALA A 257 -12.79 -12.64 4.24
N ALA A 258 -13.74 -13.36 4.83
CA ALA A 258 -15.17 -13.05 4.78
C ALA A 258 -15.56 -11.71 5.44
N ALA A 259 -14.74 -11.18 6.37
CA ALA A 259 -14.99 -9.90 7.04
C ALA A 259 -14.48 -8.69 6.25
N VAL A 260 -13.60 -8.88 5.25
CA VAL A 260 -13.01 -7.78 4.48
C VAL A 260 -14.08 -7.01 3.69
N THR A 261 -14.99 -7.72 3.01
CA THR A 261 -16.06 -7.07 2.22
C THR A 261 -17.03 -6.27 3.10
N PRO A 262 -17.58 -6.81 4.20
CA PRO A 262 -18.40 -6.02 5.12
C PRO A 262 -17.70 -4.78 5.70
N LEU A 263 -16.40 -4.89 6.03
CA LEU A 263 -15.61 -3.76 6.50
C LEU A 263 -15.50 -2.64 5.46
N LEU A 264 -15.25 -3.00 4.19
CA LEU A 264 -15.20 -2.01 3.12
C LEU A 264 -16.58 -1.39 2.84
N VAL A 265 -17.63 -2.20 2.83
CA VAL A 265 -19.02 -1.74 2.68
C VAL A 265 -19.39 -0.71 3.75
N GLY A 266 -19.14 -1.02 5.03
CA GLY A 266 -19.45 -0.10 6.13
C GLY A 266 -18.67 1.22 6.06
N LEU A 267 -17.46 1.19 5.50
CA LEU A 267 -16.58 2.34 5.44
C LEU A 267 -16.83 3.22 4.21
N VAL A 268 -17.21 2.63 3.08
CA VAL A 268 -17.62 3.37 1.88
C VAL A 268 -18.96 4.08 2.10
N THR A 269 -19.89 3.44 2.82
CA THR A 269 -21.25 3.94 3.03
C THR A 269 -21.40 4.94 4.18
N THR A 270 -20.28 5.48 4.70
CA THR A 270 -20.36 6.48 5.77
C THR A 270 -20.91 7.79 5.24
N PRO A 271 -21.89 8.41 5.91
CA PRO A 271 -22.39 9.72 5.49
C PRO A 271 -21.37 10.85 5.75
N GLU A 272 -20.43 10.64 6.68
CA GLU A 272 -19.47 11.67 7.07
C GLU A 272 -18.33 11.83 6.04
N ASP A 273 -17.82 13.06 5.92
CA ASP A 273 -16.60 13.36 5.17
C ASP A 273 -15.41 12.63 5.81
N SER A 274 -14.80 11.74 5.06
CA SER A 274 -13.71 10.89 5.56
C SER A 274 -12.74 10.56 4.44
N ALA A 275 -11.51 11.05 4.58
CA ALA A 275 -10.43 10.72 3.68
C ALA A 275 -10.12 9.20 3.68
N ALA A 276 -10.30 8.53 4.81
CA ALA A 276 -10.16 7.08 4.91
C ALA A 276 -11.23 6.36 4.07
N ALA A 277 -12.49 6.81 4.15
CA ALA A 277 -13.58 6.27 3.34
C ALA A 277 -13.39 6.49 1.84
N ASP A 278 -12.93 7.68 1.44
CA ASP A 278 -12.61 7.99 0.04
C ASP A 278 -11.45 7.12 -0.48
N GLN A 279 -10.47 6.82 0.38
CA GLN A 279 -9.38 5.93 0.01
C GLN A 279 -9.82 4.47 -0.07
N ALA A 280 -10.72 4.04 0.82
CA ALA A 280 -11.27 2.71 0.79
C ALA A 280 -12.16 2.45 -0.42
N ALA A 281 -12.88 3.46 -0.93
CA ALA A 281 -13.65 3.34 -2.17
C ALA A 281 -12.78 2.96 -3.38
N LYS A 282 -11.47 3.20 -3.33
CA LYS A 282 -10.52 2.82 -4.39
C LYS A 282 -10.03 1.37 -4.27
N LEU A 283 -10.36 0.66 -3.17
CA LEU A 283 -9.84 -0.66 -2.84
C LEU A 283 -10.59 -1.84 -3.51
N PRO A 284 -11.94 -1.90 -3.47
CA PRO A 284 -12.72 -3.00 -4.03
C PRO A 284 -12.50 -3.20 -5.53
N ARG A 285 -12.65 -4.45 -5.98
CA ARG A 285 -12.71 -4.88 -7.39
C ARG A 285 -13.70 -6.05 -7.51
N GLY A 286 -14.29 -6.25 -8.68
CA GLY A 286 -15.20 -7.38 -8.94
C GLY A 286 -16.37 -7.44 -7.94
N LEU A 287 -16.65 -8.63 -7.39
CA LEU A 287 -17.78 -8.84 -6.46
C LEU A 287 -17.76 -7.91 -5.23
N MET A 288 -16.57 -7.53 -4.75
CA MET A 288 -16.46 -6.60 -3.62
C MET A 288 -16.89 -5.19 -4.02
N ALA A 289 -16.55 -4.76 -5.24
CA ALA A 289 -16.96 -3.46 -5.75
C ALA A 289 -18.48 -3.45 -5.97
N GLN A 290 -19.05 -4.53 -6.52
CA GLN A 290 -20.50 -4.71 -6.64
C GLN A 290 -21.22 -4.59 -5.28
N ALA A 291 -20.74 -5.29 -4.26
CA ALA A 291 -21.30 -5.19 -2.91
C ALA A 291 -21.23 -3.76 -2.34
N CYS A 292 -20.12 -3.04 -2.57
CA CYS A 292 -19.99 -1.65 -2.14
C CYS A 292 -20.94 -0.71 -2.89
N VAL A 293 -21.10 -0.87 -4.20
CA VAL A 293 -22.02 -0.08 -5.03
C VAL A 293 -23.48 -0.31 -4.60
N MET A 294 -23.88 -1.56 -4.33
CA MET A 294 -25.24 -1.84 -3.85
C MET A 294 -25.52 -1.24 -2.49
N ALA A 295 -24.51 -1.20 -1.63
CA ALA A 295 -24.65 -0.57 -0.32
C ALA A 295 -24.73 0.96 -0.44
N VAL A 296 -24.02 1.58 -1.39
CA VAL A 296 -24.18 3.01 -1.73
C VAL A 296 -25.59 3.27 -2.28
N MET A 297 -26.08 2.45 -3.21
CA MET A 297 -27.46 2.52 -3.72
C MET A 297 -28.49 2.44 -2.59
N ALA A 298 -28.34 1.47 -1.68
CA ALA A 298 -29.23 1.32 -0.52
C ALA A 298 -29.24 2.56 0.40
N ARG A 299 -28.12 3.30 0.48
CA ARG A 299 -28.08 4.57 1.25
C ARG A 299 -28.88 5.68 0.58
N PHE A 300 -28.82 5.80 -0.74
CA PHE A 300 -29.66 6.74 -1.48
C PHE A 300 -31.15 6.39 -1.41
N GLU A 301 -31.49 5.10 -1.27
CA GLU A 301 -32.87 4.65 -1.10
C GLU A 301 -33.42 4.79 0.34
N SER A 302 -32.56 4.75 1.36
CA SER A 302 -32.97 4.89 2.77
C SER A 302 -33.67 6.22 3.04
N GLU A 303 -34.59 6.35 3.99
CA GLU A 303 -35.34 7.61 4.20
C GLU A 303 -34.51 8.75 4.83
N ASP A 304 -33.39 8.43 5.49
CA ASP A 304 -32.48 9.37 6.19
C ASP A 304 -31.53 10.15 5.25
N ARG A 305 -32.02 10.54 4.06
CA ARG A 305 -31.24 10.89 2.84
C ARG A 305 -30.36 12.13 2.88
N THR A 306 -30.46 12.97 3.90
CA THR A 306 -29.96 14.35 3.79
C THR A 306 -28.52 14.55 4.26
N VAL A 307 -27.94 13.61 5.00
CA VAL A 307 -26.58 13.80 5.55
C VAL A 307 -25.58 13.02 4.70
N GLY A 308 -24.75 13.74 3.94
CA GLY A 308 -23.58 13.16 3.28
C GLY A 308 -23.75 12.67 1.85
N GLY A 309 -24.84 13.03 1.17
CA GLY A 309 -25.11 12.61 -0.22
C GLY A 309 -23.94 12.88 -1.18
N ASP A 310 -23.25 14.02 -1.04
CA ASP A 310 -22.10 14.38 -1.88
C ASP A 310 -20.89 13.45 -1.66
N HIS A 311 -20.67 12.98 -0.43
CA HIS A 311 -19.58 12.05 -0.12
C HIS A 311 -19.89 10.65 -0.66
N LEU A 312 -21.13 10.20 -0.54
CA LEU A 312 -21.60 8.94 -1.12
C LEU A 312 -21.52 8.97 -2.64
N LEU A 313 -21.95 10.06 -3.27
CA LEU A 313 -21.84 10.27 -4.71
C LEU A 313 -20.39 10.14 -5.16
N ARG A 314 -19.47 10.89 -4.54
CA ARG A 314 -18.03 10.87 -4.87
C ARG A 314 -17.43 9.48 -4.79
N ARG A 315 -17.75 8.71 -3.74
CA ARG A 315 -17.25 7.33 -3.57
C ARG A 315 -17.91 6.37 -4.56
N GLY A 316 -19.21 6.54 -4.80
CA GLY A 316 -19.96 5.80 -5.81
C GLY A 316 -19.36 5.99 -7.20
N THR A 317 -19.02 7.22 -7.60
CA THR A 317 -18.38 7.53 -8.89
C THR A 317 -17.06 6.78 -9.08
N VAL A 318 -16.28 6.59 -8.00
CA VAL A 318 -15.02 5.83 -8.05
C VAL A 318 -15.26 4.33 -8.13
N LEU A 319 -16.29 3.82 -7.45
CA LEU A 319 -16.58 2.39 -7.36
C LEU A 319 -17.33 1.83 -8.58
N LEU A 320 -18.20 2.65 -9.19
CA LEU A 320 -19.11 2.20 -10.23
C LEU A 320 -18.39 1.62 -11.46
N PRO A 321 -17.32 2.25 -12.00
CA PRO A 321 -16.54 1.63 -13.08
C PRO A 321 -15.95 0.30 -12.66
N GLU A 322 -15.46 0.19 -11.42
CA GLU A 322 -14.80 -1.02 -10.90
C GLU A 322 -15.76 -2.19 -10.64
N ALA A 323 -17.04 -1.90 -10.47
CA ALA A 323 -18.11 -2.88 -10.29
C ALA A 323 -18.65 -3.41 -11.62
N LEU A 324 -18.60 -2.59 -12.68
CA LEU A 324 -19.09 -2.90 -14.02
C LEU A 324 -17.99 -3.33 -15.00
N ASP A 325 -16.71 -3.08 -14.67
CA ASP A 325 -15.55 -3.43 -15.49
C ASP A 325 -15.56 -4.91 -15.90
N GLU A 326 -14.90 -5.21 -17.02
CA GLU A 326 -14.68 -6.58 -17.51
C GLU A 326 -13.61 -7.33 -16.71
N SER A 327 -13.76 -7.28 -15.40
CA SER A 327 -12.91 -8.01 -14.50
C SER A 327 -13.08 -9.51 -14.74
N PRO A 328 -11.99 -10.26 -14.97
CA PRO A 328 -12.04 -11.72 -15.05
C PRO A 328 -12.50 -12.36 -13.72
N LEU A 329 -12.62 -11.56 -12.66
CA LEU A 329 -13.05 -12.00 -11.35
C LEU A 329 -14.56 -12.26 -11.25
N VAL A 330 -15.36 -11.73 -12.18
CA VAL A 330 -16.82 -11.86 -12.15
C VAL A 330 -17.32 -12.44 -13.48
N PRO A 331 -18.04 -13.58 -13.45
CA PRO A 331 -18.67 -14.14 -14.64
C PRO A 331 -19.56 -13.11 -15.35
N ALA A 332 -19.57 -13.11 -16.69
CA ALA A 332 -20.36 -12.17 -17.48
C ALA A 332 -21.84 -12.16 -17.08
N SER A 333 -22.45 -13.34 -16.91
CA SER A 333 -23.85 -13.48 -16.47
C SER A 333 -24.13 -12.83 -15.11
N GLN A 334 -23.18 -12.89 -14.18
CA GLN A 334 -23.33 -12.24 -12.88
C GLN A 334 -23.13 -10.73 -12.98
N ARG A 335 -22.28 -10.24 -13.89
CA ARG A 335 -22.14 -8.80 -14.18
C ARG A 335 -23.39 -8.23 -14.82
N GLU A 336 -23.98 -8.94 -15.77
CA GLU A 336 -25.26 -8.58 -16.42
C GLU A 336 -26.39 -8.52 -15.38
N ALA A 337 -26.56 -9.57 -14.57
CA ALA A 337 -27.56 -9.58 -13.50
C ALA A 337 -27.37 -8.43 -12.49
N PHE A 338 -26.12 -8.11 -12.15
CA PHE A 338 -25.80 -6.96 -11.29
C PHE A 338 -26.16 -5.63 -11.96
N ALA A 339 -25.83 -5.45 -13.25
CA ALA A 339 -26.15 -4.24 -14.00
C ALA A 339 -27.67 -4.05 -14.15
N GLU A 340 -28.42 -5.14 -14.36
CA GLU A 340 -29.88 -5.15 -14.39
C GLU A 340 -30.47 -4.74 -13.04
N GLU A 341 -30.02 -5.36 -11.93
CA GLU A 341 -30.50 -5.00 -10.59
C GLU A 341 -30.19 -3.54 -10.25
N LEU A 342 -28.98 -3.08 -10.57
CA LEU A 342 -28.56 -1.71 -10.34
C LEU A 342 -29.39 -0.70 -11.15
N LEU A 343 -29.70 -1.03 -12.41
CA LEU A 343 -30.55 -0.22 -13.28
C LEU A 343 -31.98 -0.13 -12.74
N VAL A 344 -32.59 -1.27 -12.40
CA VAL A 344 -33.96 -1.32 -11.87
C VAL A 344 -34.08 -0.45 -10.62
N ARG A 345 -33.09 -0.53 -9.72
CA ARG A 345 -33.07 0.29 -8.49
C ARG A 345 -32.85 1.77 -8.77
N ALA A 346 -32.02 2.13 -9.74
CA ALA A 346 -31.84 3.53 -10.14
C ALA A 346 -33.11 4.13 -10.76
N LEU A 347 -33.82 3.37 -11.60
CA LEU A 347 -35.10 3.78 -12.19
C LEU A 347 -36.19 3.91 -11.11
N ASP A 348 -36.28 2.97 -10.19
CA ASP A 348 -37.20 3.04 -9.05
C ASP A 348 -36.89 4.24 -8.14
N LEU A 349 -35.61 4.52 -7.85
CA LEU A 349 -35.19 5.71 -7.11
C LEU A 349 -35.62 7.01 -7.83
N LEU A 350 -35.48 7.05 -9.16
CA LEU A 350 -35.91 8.18 -9.99
C LEU A 350 -37.44 8.34 -9.97
N LEU A 351 -38.21 7.26 -10.12
CA LEU A 351 -39.67 7.28 -10.18
C LEU A 351 -40.31 7.60 -8.82
N ARG A 352 -39.81 7.03 -7.71
CA ARG A 352 -40.28 7.35 -6.35
C ARG A 352 -40.23 8.85 -6.06
N SER A 353 -39.22 9.52 -6.60
CA SER A 353 -39.00 10.96 -6.39
C SER A 353 -40.03 11.84 -7.12
N ALA A 354 -40.65 11.34 -8.20
CA ALA A 354 -41.70 12.07 -8.93
C ALA A 354 -43.00 12.19 -8.12
N GLY A 355 -43.31 11.21 -7.25
CA GLY A 355 -44.59 11.12 -6.55
C GLY A 355 -44.65 11.75 -5.14
N GLN A 356 -43.52 11.84 -4.43
CA GLN A 356 -43.54 12.22 -3.01
C GLN A 356 -42.64 13.41 -2.66
N ARG A 357 -41.44 13.50 -3.25
CA ARG A 357 -40.44 14.53 -2.94
C ARG A 357 -39.40 14.60 -4.04
N PRO A 358 -39.05 15.80 -4.54
CA PRO A 358 -38.03 15.94 -5.56
C PRO A 358 -36.70 15.35 -5.07
N PRO A 359 -36.00 14.59 -5.91
CA PRO A 359 -34.76 13.92 -5.54
C PRO A 359 -33.69 14.96 -5.22
N SER A 360 -32.85 14.66 -4.23
CA SER A 360 -31.72 15.54 -3.92
C SER A 360 -30.76 15.67 -5.11
N ALA A 361 -29.98 16.75 -5.18
CA ALA A 361 -28.98 16.90 -6.24
C ALA A 361 -28.05 15.67 -6.35
N PRO A 362 -27.46 15.14 -5.25
CA PRO A 362 -26.60 13.96 -5.34
C PRO A 362 -27.34 12.68 -5.73
N GLU A 363 -28.63 12.53 -5.38
CA GLU A 363 -29.44 11.40 -5.86
C GLU A 363 -29.61 11.43 -7.38
N ARG A 364 -29.93 12.60 -7.95
CA ARG A 364 -30.08 12.76 -9.40
C ARG A 364 -28.77 12.49 -10.13
N GLU A 365 -27.67 13.01 -9.59
CA GLU A 365 -26.35 12.74 -10.16
C GLU A 365 -25.95 11.27 -10.03
N TRP A 366 -26.31 10.59 -8.94
CA TRP A 366 -26.08 9.17 -8.78
C TRP A 366 -26.87 8.34 -9.80
N VAL A 367 -28.16 8.63 -9.97
CA VAL A 367 -29.00 7.98 -10.99
C VAL A 367 -28.42 8.22 -12.39
N ASP A 368 -28.06 9.47 -12.72
CA ASP A 368 -27.44 9.82 -14.01
C ASP A 368 -26.14 9.03 -14.26
N LEU A 369 -25.29 8.91 -13.25
CA LEU A 369 -24.06 8.10 -13.33
C LEU A 369 -24.35 6.63 -13.58
N VAL A 370 -25.33 6.04 -12.88
CA VAL A 370 -25.72 4.63 -13.07
C VAL A 370 -26.23 4.40 -14.49
N LEU A 371 -27.18 5.23 -14.94
CA LEU A 371 -27.74 5.12 -16.29
C LEU A 371 -26.67 5.30 -17.39
N THR A 372 -25.65 6.12 -17.12
CA THR A 372 -24.52 6.30 -18.03
C THR A 372 -23.57 5.09 -18.02
N ALA A 373 -23.34 4.46 -16.87
CA ALA A 373 -22.36 3.38 -16.76
C ALA A 373 -22.90 2.01 -17.21
N VAL A 374 -24.22 1.78 -17.12
CA VAL A 374 -24.85 0.51 -17.49
C VAL A 374 -24.76 0.26 -19.01
N PRO A 375 -24.46 -0.98 -19.45
CA PRO A 375 -24.44 -1.34 -20.87
C PRO A 375 -25.75 -1.04 -21.59
N GLU A 376 -25.67 -0.66 -22.87
CA GLU A 376 -26.83 -0.24 -23.65
C GLU A 376 -27.92 -1.32 -23.77
N HIS A 377 -27.55 -2.59 -23.94
CA HIS A 377 -28.52 -3.69 -24.00
C HIS A 377 -29.29 -3.86 -22.67
N THR A 378 -28.61 -3.70 -21.53
CA THR A 378 -29.23 -3.72 -20.21
C THR A 378 -30.18 -2.53 -20.05
N LEU A 379 -29.77 -1.36 -20.54
CA LEU A 379 -30.60 -0.15 -20.55
C LEU A 379 -31.89 -0.35 -21.35
N GLN A 380 -31.80 -0.94 -22.55
CA GLN A 380 -32.96 -1.26 -23.39
C GLN A 380 -33.95 -2.19 -22.67
N LEU A 381 -33.45 -3.25 -22.03
CA LEU A 381 -34.28 -4.19 -21.27
C LEU A 381 -34.97 -3.53 -20.07
N GLY A 382 -34.25 -2.72 -19.28
CA GLY A 382 -34.82 -2.04 -18.12
C GLY A 382 -35.84 -0.96 -18.48
N VAL A 383 -35.58 -0.20 -19.54
CA VAL A 383 -36.52 0.83 -20.04
C VAL A 383 -37.79 0.18 -20.58
N ALA A 384 -37.68 -0.94 -21.32
CA ALA A 384 -38.84 -1.66 -21.83
C ALA A 384 -39.73 -2.26 -20.72
N ALA A 385 -39.17 -2.51 -19.53
CA ALA A 385 -39.90 -3.02 -18.38
C ALA A 385 -40.59 -1.92 -17.54
N THR A 386 -40.36 -0.64 -17.85
CA THR A 386 -40.83 0.51 -17.07
C THR A 386 -41.89 1.28 -17.83
N ASP A 387 -42.89 1.86 -17.13
CA ASP A 387 -43.90 2.72 -17.77
C ASP A 387 -43.24 3.93 -18.43
N THR A 388 -43.44 4.09 -19.73
CA THR A 388 -42.71 5.04 -20.58
C THR A 388 -43.11 6.49 -20.33
N GLU A 389 -44.36 6.75 -19.90
CA GLU A 389 -44.84 8.11 -19.65
C GLU A 389 -44.25 8.67 -18.35
N ASP A 390 -44.32 7.89 -17.26
CA ASP A 390 -43.76 8.25 -15.96
C ASP A 390 -42.23 8.37 -16.02
N LEU A 391 -41.58 7.47 -16.76
CA LEU A 391 -40.14 7.52 -16.96
C LEU A 391 -39.72 8.77 -17.75
N ALA A 392 -40.41 9.09 -18.84
CA ALA A 392 -40.12 10.30 -19.62
C ALA A 392 -40.32 11.59 -18.80
N ALA A 393 -41.31 11.62 -17.91
CA ALA A 393 -41.51 12.73 -16.98
C ALA A 393 -40.37 12.82 -15.96
N ALA A 394 -39.94 11.69 -15.38
CA ALA A 394 -38.89 11.67 -14.38
C ALA A 394 -37.49 11.99 -14.95
N LEU A 395 -37.19 11.57 -16.18
CA LEU A 395 -35.94 11.89 -16.88
C LEU A 395 -35.74 13.40 -17.12
N LYS A 396 -36.83 14.18 -17.25
CA LYS A 396 -36.73 15.65 -17.36
C LYS A 396 -36.20 16.31 -16.10
N ALA A 397 -36.23 15.63 -14.95
CA ALA A 397 -35.71 16.15 -13.69
C ALA A 397 -34.19 15.93 -13.51
N LEU A 398 -33.56 15.11 -14.36
CA LEU A 398 -32.12 14.85 -14.36
C LEU A 398 -31.33 16.09 -14.86
N PRO A 399 -30.09 16.30 -14.38
CA PRO A 399 -29.24 17.38 -14.85
C PRO A 399 -28.94 17.24 -16.34
N ASP A 400 -28.94 18.37 -17.05
CA ASP A 400 -28.62 18.43 -18.48
C ASP A 400 -27.09 18.37 -18.65
N ARG A 401 -26.56 17.19 -18.98
CA ARG A 401 -25.13 16.96 -19.25
C ARG A 401 -24.95 16.67 -20.74
N PRO A 402 -23.91 17.22 -21.39
CA PRO A 402 -23.69 17.07 -22.84
C PRO A 402 -23.38 15.63 -23.29
N ASP A 403 -23.02 14.75 -22.35
CA ASP A 403 -22.87 13.29 -22.56
C ASP A 403 -23.87 12.50 -21.69
N GLY A 404 -24.99 13.14 -21.33
CA GLY A 404 -25.86 12.73 -20.23
C GLY A 404 -26.68 11.48 -20.52
N SER A 405 -26.98 10.74 -19.45
CA SER A 405 -27.85 9.56 -19.50
C SER A 405 -29.23 9.85 -20.09
N ARG A 406 -29.72 11.10 -19.94
CA ARG A 406 -31.02 11.54 -20.44
C ARG A 406 -31.16 11.34 -21.95
N GLU A 407 -30.19 11.73 -22.75
CA GLU A 407 -30.26 11.56 -24.21
C GLU A 407 -30.24 10.08 -24.59
N ARG A 408 -29.37 9.29 -23.94
CA ARG A 408 -29.30 7.84 -24.16
C ARG A 408 -30.62 7.14 -23.87
N VAL A 409 -31.25 7.44 -22.73
CA VAL A 409 -32.54 6.83 -22.37
C VAL A 409 -33.66 7.33 -23.29
N MET A 410 -33.66 8.61 -23.68
CA MET A 410 -34.64 9.14 -24.63
C MET A 410 -34.52 8.51 -26.03
N LEU A 411 -33.30 8.22 -26.49
CA LEU A 411 -33.07 7.50 -27.74
C LEU A 411 -33.58 6.05 -27.65
N VAL A 412 -33.38 5.38 -26.52
CA VAL A 412 -33.94 4.04 -26.26
C VAL A 412 -35.46 4.09 -26.25
N LEU A 413 -36.07 5.06 -25.57
CA LEU A 413 -37.53 5.25 -25.56
C LEU A 413 -38.09 5.52 -26.97
N ALA A 414 -37.42 6.36 -27.76
CA ALA A 414 -37.81 6.62 -29.15
C ALA A 414 -37.71 5.35 -30.02
N SER A 415 -36.61 4.59 -29.88
CA SER A 415 -36.45 3.31 -30.59
C SER A 415 -37.52 2.28 -30.23
N LEU A 416 -37.97 2.25 -28.97
CA LEU A 416 -39.04 1.36 -28.52
C LEU A 416 -40.41 1.82 -29.04
N ALA A 417 -40.66 3.13 -29.11
CA ALA A 417 -41.89 3.70 -29.67
C ALA A 417 -41.98 3.52 -31.20
N ASP A 418 -40.85 3.56 -31.90
CA ASP A 418 -40.76 3.34 -33.35
C ASP A 418 -40.81 1.86 -33.75
N THR A 419 -40.81 0.92 -32.78
CA THR A 419 -41.01 -0.50 -33.08
C THR A 419 -42.48 -0.69 -33.43
N PRO A 420 -42.84 -0.89 -34.72
CA PRO A 420 -44.23 -0.97 -35.12
C PRO A 420 -44.88 -2.12 -34.36
N ASP A 421 -46.12 -1.90 -33.93
CA ASP A 421 -47.00 -2.80 -33.19
C ASP A 421 -47.39 -4.03 -34.04
N ASN A 422 -46.36 -4.75 -34.51
CA ASN A 422 -46.40 -5.76 -35.56
C ASN A 422 -46.14 -7.12 -34.93
N ALA A 423 -47.01 -7.45 -33.98
CA ALA A 423 -47.29 -8.79 -33.55
C ALA A 423 -48.80 -8.90 -33.30
N GLU A 424 -49.56 -8.86 -34.39
CA GLU A 424 -50.75 -9.69 -34.46
C GLU A 424 -50.35 -11.09 -33.98
N GLN A 425 -50.91 -11.49 -32.85
CA GLN A 425 -50.88 -12.88 -32.39
C GLN A 425 -51.29 -13.79 -33.56
N PRO A 426 -50.53 -14.85 -33.90
CA PRO A 426 -51.00 -15.83 -34.87
C PRO A 426 -52.29 -16.46 -34.34
N GLY A 427 -53.35 -16.30 -35.14
CA GLY A 427 -54.72 -16.59 -34.77
C GLY A 427 -54.95 -17.96 -34.17
N THR A 428 -55.76 -17.97 -33.12
CA THR A 428 -56.56 -19.14 -32.74
C THR A 428 -57.57 -19.41 -33.87
N PRO A 429 -57.65 -20.61 -34.45
CA PRO A 429 -58.60 -20.87 -35.53
C PRO A 429 -60.03 -20.84 -35.00
N ALA A 430 -60.82 -19.88 -35.47
CA ALA A 430 -62.24 -19.77 -35.17
C ALA A 430 -63.04 -20.86 -35.90
N ASN A 431 -63.84 -21.54 -35.08
CA ASN A 431 -64.93 -22.43 -35.44
C ASN A 431 -66.03 -21.64 -36.21
N PRO A 432 -66.61 -22.14 -37.32
CA PRO A 432 -67.62 -21.40 -38.06
C PRO A 432 -69.02 -21.80 -37.60
N ALA A 433 -69.64 -20.99 -36.75
CA ALA A 433 -71.09 -21.01 -36.59
C ALA A 433 -71.61 -19.67 -36.06
N GLU A 434 -72.72 -19.25 -36.65
CA GLU A 434 -73.66 -18.22 -36.20
C GLU A 434 -73.43 -16.78 -36.70
N ALA A 435 -74.17 -16.54 -37.77
CA ALA A 435 -74.59 -15.24 -38.27
C ALA A 435 -75.60 -14.53 -37.35
N SER A 436 -75.80 -13.25 -37.65
CA SER A 436 -76.97 -12.40 -37.36
C SER A 436 -77.13 -11.85 -35.93
N ALA A 437 -76.94 -10.54 -35.74
CA ALA A 437 -77.99 -9.53 -35.98
C ALA A 437 -77.71 -8.18 -35.30
N LYS A 438 -78.27 -7.12 -35.93
CA LYS A 438 -78.62 -5.76 -35.42
C LYS A 438 -77.47 -4.77 -35.17
N SER A 439 -77.35 -3.71 -35.97
CA SER A 439 -78.18 -2.49 -36.01
C SER A 439 -78.07 -1.63 -34.75
N ALA A 440 -77.30 -0.54 -34.83
CA ALA A 440 -77.77 0.85 -34.75
C ALA A 440 -76.64 1.75 -34.23
N GLU A 441 -76.13 2.68 -35.05
CA GLU A 441 -75.88 4.02 -34.55
C GLU A 441 -75.85 5.05 -35.67
N SER A 442 -76.43 6.20 -35.34
CA SER A 442 -76.77 7.30 -36.21
C SER A 442 -75.73 8.42 -36.09
N ALA A 443 -75.48 9.09 -37.21
CA ALA A 443 -75.39 10.55 -37.36
C ALA A 443 -74.39 11.38 -36.51
N SER A 444 -73.38 11.93 -37.19
CA SER A 444 -73.19 13.39 -37.41
C SER A 444 -72.04 13.58 -38.42
N ALA A 445 -72.23 14.01 -39.66
CA ALA A 445 -72.52 15.36 -40.14
C ALA A 445 -71.48 16.41 -39.72
N GLY A 446 -70.61 16.81 -40.66
CA GLY A 446 -69.63 17.89 -40.53
C GLY A 446 -68.70 18.03 -41.73
N ILE A 447 -69.27 18.43 -42.88
CA ILE A 447 -68.64 18.93 -44.12
C ILE A 447 -68.14 20.37 -43.81
N ASP A 448 -66.95 20.87 -44.17
CA ASP A 448 -66.49 21.31 -45.51
C ASP A 448 -65.04 21.94 -45.41
N PRO A 449 -64.40 22.51 -46.46
CA PRO A 449 -63.15 22.01 -47.05
C PRO A 449 -61.98 23.02 -47.02
N GLY A 450 -60.85 22.67 -47.68
CA GLY A 450 -59.55 23.40 -47.75
C GLY A 450 -59.56 24.77 -48.46
N PRO A 451 -58.45 25.26 -49.09
CA PRO A 451 -57.41 24.49 -49.81
C PRO A 451 -55.93 24.99 -49.72
N ALA A 452 -55.04 24.10 -50.18
CA ALA A 452 -53.87 24.25 -51.07
C ALA A 452 -52.81 25.39 -51.00
N GLU A 453 -51.63 25.00 -51.53
CA GLU A 453 -50.46 25.79 -52.00
C GLU A 453 -49.38 26.04 -50.92
N ASP A 454 -48.06 25.91 -51.13
CA ASP A 454 -47.28 25.60 -52.34
C ASP A 454 -45.85 25.16 -51.94
N ALA A 455 -45.12 24.69 -52.95
CA ALA A 455 -43.74 24.21 -52.96
C ALA A 455 -42.66 25.12 -52.33
N SER A 456 -41.55 24.52 -51.86
CA SER A 456 -40.23 24.65 -52.53
C SER A 456 -39.09 24.01 -51.73
N ALA A 457 -38.18 23.44 -52.51
CA ALA A 457 -36.89 22.89 -52.11
C ALA A 457 -35.88 23.99 -51.74
N GLU A 458 -34.92 23.67 -50.86
CA GLU A 458 -33.55 24.19 -50.95
C GLU A 458 -32.59 23.34 -50.11
N GLU A 459 -31.66 22.66 -50.78
CA GLU A 459 -30.37 22.27 -50.21
C GLU A 459 -29.57 23.53 -49.86
N PRO A 460 -28.64 23.43 -48.90
CA PRO A 460 -27.31 23.90 -49.27
C PRO A 460 -26.17 22.98 -48.84
N LYS A 461 -25.26 22.77 -49.80
CA LYS A 461 -23.83 22.55 -49.61
C LYS A 461 -23.28 23.46 -48.51
N VAL A 462 -22.53 22.90 -47.57
CA VAL A 462 -21.54 23.66 -46.81
C VAL A 462 -20.16 23.05 -47.01
N GLN A 463 -19.27 23.98 -47.24
CA GLN A 463 -17.96 23.94 -47.82
C GLN A 463 -16.91 23.80 -46.71
N GLU A 464 -15.94 22.94 -46.97
CA GLU A 464 -14.70 22.78 -46.22
C GLU A 464 -13.99 24.14 -46.05
N SER A 465 -13.60 24.49 -44.82
CA SER A 465 -12.64 25.54 -44.56
C SER A 465 -11.85 25.21 -43.30
N GLN A 466 -10.60 24.83 -43.53
CA GLN A 466 -9.52 24.77 -42.56
C GLN A 466 -9.24 26.17 -42.00
N SER A 467 -9.06 26.29 -40.68
CA SER A 467 -8.31 27.41 -40.09
C SER A 467 -7.73 26.98 -38.74
N GLU A 468 -6.43 26.79 -38.78
CA GLU A 468 -5.44 26.72 -37.71
C GLU A 468 -5.39 28.06 -36.96
N LEU A 469 -5.44 28.07 -35.62
CA LEU A 469 -5.02 29.21 -34.78
C LEU A 469 -4.80 28.77 -33.33
N ALA A 470 -3.59 29.00 -32.83
CA ALA A 470 -3.19 28.87 -31.42
C ALA A 470 -3.68 30.09 -30.59
N PRO A 471 -3.82 29.95 -29.25
CA PRO A 471 -3.85 31.12 -28.39
C PRO A 471 -2.68 31.15 -27.39
N ALA A 472 -2.01 32.30 -27.35
CA ALA A 472 -1.30 32.82 -26.20
C ALA A 472 -2.29 33.59 -25.32
N VAL A 473 -2.28 33.38 -24.00
CA VAL A 473 -3.06 34.17 -23.04
C VAL A 473 -2.15 34.64 -21.91
N THR A 474 -2.01 35.95 -21.84
CA THR A 474 -1.54 36.79 -20.73
C THR A 474 -2.55 36.78 -19.59
N VAL A 475 -2.09 36.76 -18.33
CA VAL A 475 -2.93 36.99 -17.15
C VAL A 475 -2.33 38.14 -16.36
N ASP A 476 -3.11 39.22 -16.25
CA ASP A 476 -2.90 40.37 -15.38
C ASP A 476 -3.94 40.34 -14.24
N ALA A 477 -3.62 41.10 -13.19
CA ALA A 477 -3.99 41.00 -11.79
C ALA A 477 -5.47 41.25 -11.41
N GLY A 478 -5.78 40.85 -10.17
CA GLY A 478 -6.98 41.28 -9.45
C GLY A 478 -6.92 40.95 -7.96
N THR A 479 -6.38 41.87 -7.16
CA THR A 479 -6.52 41.92 -5.70
C THR A 479 -7.49 43.05 -5.33
N PRO A 480 -8.32 42.88 -4.29
CA PRO A 480 -8.67 43.99 -3.40
C PRO A 480 -8.34 43.62 -1.94
N ALA A 481 -7.58 44.49 -1.24
CA ALA A 481 -8.06 45.49 -0.27
C ALA A 481 -8.18 44.93 1.17
N GLN A 482 -8.01 45.67 2.25
CA GLN A 482 -7.22 46.84 2.67
C GLN A 482 -7.63 47.02 4.15
N GLU A 483 -6.70 47.25 5.08
CA GLU A 483 -6.89 47.95 6.39
C GLU A 483 -5.49 48.01 7.05
N GLN A 484 -4.72 49.08 6.82
CA GLN A 484 -4.58 50.29 7.66
C GLN A 484 -4.24 50.01 9.13
N GLU A 485 -3.00 50.32 9.56
CA GLU A 485 -2.71 51.54 10.32
C GLU A 485 -1.21 51.65 10.70
N ALA A 486 -0.63 52.80 10.32
CA ALA A 486 0.29 53.63 11.11
C ALA A 486 1.75 53.15 11.34
N GLU A 487 2.79 53.97 11.42
CA GLU A 487 3.10 55.40 11.17
C GLU A 487 4.60 55.49 11.59
N GLY A 488 5.46 56.24 10.88
CA GLY A 488 6.81 56.51 11.41
C GLY A 488 7.93 56.75 10.40
N ASP A 489 8.07 58.01 10.01
CA ASP A 489 9.30 58.79 9.78
C ASP A 489 10.42 58.31 8.82
N ALA A 490 10.55 59.12 7.75
CA ALA A 490 11.75 59.40 6.95
C ALA A 490 12.74 60.33 7.74
N PRO A 491 13.90 60.83 7.23
CA PRO A 491 14.33 60.92 5.82
C PRO A 491 15.86 60.81 5.54
N GLY A 492 16.23 60.94 4.26
CA GLY A 492 17.59 61.28 3.77
C GLY A 492 17.99 60.41 2.57
N ASP A 493 17.66 60.76 1.32
CA ASP A 493 18.27 61.80 0.46
C ASP A 493 19.75 61.57 0.14
N THR A 494 20.03 61.09 -1.08
CA THR A 494 20.94 61.67 -2.11
C THR A 494 21.29 60.61 -3.18
N GLY A 495 20.99 60.89 -4.46
CA GLY A 495 21.47 60.12 -5.63
C GLY A 495 22.91 60.54 -6.03
N PRO A 496 23.34 60.47 -7.32
CA PRO A 496 22.81 59.74 -8.48
C PRO A 496 23.92 59.05 -9.36
N ALA A 497 23.48 58.44 -10.49
CA ALA A 497 24.22 58.13 -11.73
C ALA A 497 25.24 56.95 -11.68
N GLU A 498 25.51 56.13 -12.71
CA GLU A 498 25.54 56.30 -14.17
C GLU A 498 25.28 54.98 -14.94
N ASP A 499 25.01 55.14 -16.23
CA ASP A 499 24.75 54.17 -17.28
C ASP A 499 25.92 53.25 -17.70
N ALA A 500 25.54 52.02 -18.11
CA ALA A 500 26.09 51.18 -19.21
C ALA A 500 27.51 50.54 -19.11
N PRO A 501 27.87 49.52 -19.94
CA PRO A 501 27.09 48.59 -20.76
C PRO A 501 27.41 47.08 -20.52
N THR A 502 26.54 46.24 -21.07
CA THR A 502 26.68 44.78 -21.25
C THR A 502 27.67 44.45 -22.37
N GLU A 503 28.70 43.66 -22.09
CA GLU A 503 29.50 42.94 -23.09
C GLU A 503 29.43 41.42 -22.84
N GLU A 504 29.03 40.67 -23.86
CA GLU A 504 29.16 39.21 -23.97
C GLU A 504 30.64 38.82 -24.22
N PRO A 505 31.16 37.77 -23.56
CA PRO A 505 32.35 37.09 -24.06
C PRO A 505 31.97 35.79 -24.76
N THR A 506 32.28 35.75 -26.06
CA THR A 506 32.47 34.53 -26.84
C THR A 506 33.68 33.77 -26.27
N ALA A 507 33.53 32.50 -25.88
CA ALA A 507 34.67 31.65 -25.55
C ALA A 507 34.50 30.22 -26.10
N GLN A 508 35.55 29.82 -26.83
CA GLN A 508 35.72 28.59 -27.58
C GLN A 508 35.80 27.33 -26.69
N ALA A 509 35.32 26.22 -27.24
CA ALA A 509 35.37 24.89 -26.67
C ALA A 509 36.80 24.33 -26.54
N PRO A 510 37.12 23.61 -25.45
CA PRO A 510 38.25 22.68 -25.44
C PRO A 510 37.79 21.23 -25.68
N GLN A 511 38.37 20.62 -26.71
CA GLN A 511 38.38 19.17 -26.90
C GLN A 511 39.19 18.53 -25.77
N THR A 512 38.64 17.50 -25.12
CA THR A 512 39.43 16.60 -24.26
C THR A 512 39.09 15.16 -24.62
N GLY A 513 40.08 14.48 -25.19
CA GLY A 513 40.07 13.04 -25.42
C GLY A 513 40.45 12.30 -24.14
N SER A 514 39.81 11.16 -23.93
CA SER A 514 40.14 10.18 -22.89
C SER A 514 41.49 9.52 -23.14
N PRO A 515 42.24 9.19 -22.08
CA PRO A 515 43.09 8.02 -22.11
C PRO A 515 42.76 7.01 -21.00
N THR A 516 42.66 5.76 -21.43
CA THR A 516 42.68 4.51 -20.64
C THR A 516 44.00 4.36 -19.88
N PRO A 517 44.04 3.86 -18.64
CA PRO A 517 45.30 3.45 -18.03
C PRO A 517 45.59 1.97 -18.28
N ALA A 518 46.84 1.71 -18.66
CA ALA A 518 47.44 0.39 -18.81
C ALA A 518 47.97 -0.13 -17.47
N THR A 519 47.92 -1.45 -17.36
CA THR A 519 48.48 -2.32 -16.33
C THR A 519 50.02 -2.29 -16.35
N THR A 520 50.66 -2.04 -15.21
CA THR A 520 52.03 -2.52 -14.94
C THR A 520 52.18 -2.95 -13.48
N THR A 521 52.58 -4.20 -13.34
CA THR A 521 53.23 -4.84 -12.20
C THR A 521 54.49 -4.10 -11.76
N ASP A 522 54.72 -3.93 -10.45
CA ASP A 522 55.96 -4.44 -9.84
C ASP A 522 55.87 -4.54 -8.31
N THR A 523 56.73 -5.41 -7.81
CA THR A 523 56.79 -6.08 -6.51
C THR A 523 57.72 -5.32 -5.56
N ASP A 524 57.37 -5.22 -4.28
CA ASP A 524 58.36 -5.44 -3.21
C ASP A 524 57.70 -5.69 -1.84
N ALA A 525 58.06 -6.83 -1.25
CA ALA A 525 57.74 -7.24 0.11
C ALA A 525 58.78 -6.66 1.10
N PRO A 526 58.57 -6.79 2.43
CA PRO A 526 59.22 -7.95 3.07
C PRO A 526 58.48 -8.58 4.27
N ALA A 527 58.88 -9.85 4.50
CA ALA A 527 59.03 -10.56 5.78
C ALA A 527 57.82 -11.23 6.49
N GLN A 528 57.63 -12.50 6.12
CA GLN A 528 57.37 -13.73 6.92
C GLN A 528 57.91 -13.72 8.38
N GLU A 529 57.47 -14.49 9.40
CA GLU A 529 56.75 -15.78 9.62
C GLU A 529 56.53 -15.91 11.18
N PRO A 530 55.99 -16.99 11.83
CA PRO A 530 55.55 -18.30 11.32
C PRO A 530 54.19 -18.83 11.83
N LYS A 531 53.82 -19.95 11.20
CA LYS A 531 52.68 -20.85 11.40
C LYS A 531 52.65 -21.53 12.78
N ALA A 532 51.44 -21.90 13.19
CA ALA A 532 51.20 -23.05 14.08
C ALA A 532 50.01 -23.86 13.53
N ASP A 533 50.22 -25.17 13.54
CA ASP A 533 49.40 -26.27 13.02
C ASP A 533 48.01 -26.41 13.68
N GLY A 534 47.10 -27.12 13.00
CA GLY A 534 45.92 -27.68 13.66
C GLY A 534 44.79 -28.12 12.73
N ASP A 535 44.95 -29.30 12.15
CA ASP A 535 43.92 -30.31 11.83
C ASP A 535 42.63 -29.90 11.08
N ALA A 536 42.61 -30.28 9.81
CA ALA A 536 41.42 -30.77 9.14
C ALA A 536 41.06 -32.17 9.65
N PRO A 537 39.79 -32.58 9.53
CA PRO A 537 39.48 -33.93 9.11
C PRO A 537 38.91 -33.92 7.68
N ASP A 538 39.58 -34.71 6.85
CA ASP A 538 38.98 -35.56 5.84
C ASP A 538 37.62 -36.10 6.31
N ASP A 539 36.61 -36.04 5.45
CA ASP A 539 35.80 -37.23 5.22
C ASP A 539 35.31 -37.24 3.77
N ALA A 540 35.64 -38.37 3.15
CA ALA A 540 35.57 -38.66 1.74
C ALA A 540 34.14 -38.89 1.25
N ASP A 541 33.94 -38.56 -0.03
CA ASP A 541 32.95 -39.21 -0.88
C ASP A 541 33.01 -40.74 -0.73
N PRO A 542 31.84 -41.39 -0.72
CA PRO A 542 31.70 -42.65 -1.42
C PRO A 542 30.66 -42.49 -2.53
N ALA A 543 31.12 -42.77 -3.75
CA ALA A 543 30.27 -43.26 -4.82
C ALA A 543 29.68 -44.61 -4.40
N GLU A 544 28.35 -44.73 -4.44
CA GLU A 544 27.69 -46.01 -4.70
C GLU A 544 26.53 -45.82 -5.67
N ASP A 545 26.66 -46.57 -6.77
CA ASP A 545 25.61 -46.98 -7.68
C ASP A 545 24.43 -47.64 -6.93
N ALA A 546 23.20 -47.19 -7.20
CA ALA A 546 22.10 -48.07 -7.61
C ALA A 546 20.80 -47.26 -7.85
N PRO A 547 20.01 -47.61 -8.88
CA PRO A 547 18.76 -46.93 -9.21
C PRO A 547 17.65 -47.45 -8.28
N THR A 548 16.88 -46.55 -7.67
CA THR A 548 15.63 -46.95 -7.00
C THR A 548 14.45 -46.53 -7.83
N GLU A 549 13.80 -47.57 -8.33
CA GLU A 549 12.55 -47.61 -9.10
C GLU A 549 11.42 -46.85 -8.40
N GLU A 550 10.69 -46.05 -9.19
CA GLU A 550 9.34 -45.63 -8.85
C GLU A 550 8.41 -46.85 -8.82
N PRO A 551 7.50 -46.97 -7.83
CA PRO A 551 6.56 -48.08 -7.79
C PRO A 551 5.48 -47.91 -8.87
N LYS A 552 5.57 -48.75 -9.91
CA LYS A 552 4.44 -49.13 -10.76
C LYS A 552 3.61 -50.21 -10.06
N ALA A 553 2.35 -49.90 -9.73
CA ALA A 553 1.23 -50.85 -9.78
C ALA A 553 -0.07 -50.02 -9.89
N GLN A 554 -0.75 -49.99 -11.04
CA GLN A 554 -1.76 -50.96 -11.53
C GLN A 554 -3.07 -50.97 -10.73
N GLU A 555 -4.05 -50.18 -11.20
CA GLU A 555 -5.47 -50.54 -11.40
C GLU A 555 -6.08 -49.40 -12.24
N SER A 556 -6.27 -49.57 -13.56
CA SER A 556 -7.43 -50.21 -14.22
C SER A 556 -8.71 -49.36 -14.14
N GLN A 557 -9.17 -48.94 -15.33
CA GLN A 557 -10.45 -48.31 -15.74
C GLN A 557 -10.33 -46.82 -16.10
N SER A 558 -10.93 -46.25 -17.14
CA SER A 558 -11.53 -46.71 -18.40
C SER A 558 -11.94 -45.42 -19.12
N GLU A 559 -11.29 -45.03 -20.23
CA GLU A 559 -11.92 -44.13 -21.21
C GLU A 559 -11.21 -44.28 -22.57
N PRO A 560 -11.94 -44.48 -23.69
CA PRO A 560 -11.32 -44.73 -24.98
C PRO A 560 -11.25 -43.46 -25.85
N THR A 561 -10.06 -43.22 -26.39
CA THR A 561 -9.84 -42.40 -27.58
C THR A 561 -9.98 -43.28 -28.83
N PRO A 562 -10.62 -42.82 -29.92
CA PRO A 562 -10.41 -43.43 -31.23
C PRO A 562 -9.37 -42.64 -32.01
N ALA A 563 -8.27 -43.30 -32.33
CA ALA A 563 -7.47 -43.01 -33.51
C ALA A 563 -7.41 -44.30 -34.33
N ALA A 564 -7.84 -44.23 -35.59
CA ALA A 564 -7.58 -45.28 -36.56
C ALA A 564 -7.10 -44.63 -37.86
N THR A 565 -5.81 -44.86 -38.08
CA THR A 565 -5.06 -44.77 -39.33
C THR A 565 -5.67 -45.62 -40.44
N ALA A 566 -5.37 -45.20 -41.67
CA ALA A 566 -4.78 -46.00 -42.76
C ALA A 566 -5.52 -45.88 -44.09
N ASP A 567 -4.75 -45.43 -45.07
CA ASP A 567 -4.88 -45.68 -46.49
C ASP A 567 -5.37 -47.10 -46.80
N ALA A 568 -6.41 -47.17 -47.63
CA ALA A 568 -6.67 -48.29 -48.51
C ALA A 568 -7.51 -47.79 -49.69
N ASP A 569 -6.76 -47.40 -50.72
CA ASP A 569 -7.06 -47.68 -52.12
C ASP A 569 -7.74 -49.05 -52.30
N THR A 570 -8.57 -49.23 -53.35
CA THR A 570 -9.26 -50.48 -53.83
C THR A 570 -10.81 -50.35 -53.81
N PRO A 571 -11.55 -50.83 -54.83
CA PRO A 571 -11.66 -50.30 -56.18
C PRO A 571 -13.16 -50.13 -56.57
N ALA A 572 -13.41 -49.61 -57.77
CA ALA A 572 -14.72 -49.69 -58.41
C ALA A 572 -15.20 -51.16 -58.51
N PRO A 573 -16.48 -51.46 -58.21
CA PRO A 573 -17.07 -52.72 -58.64
C PRO A 573 -17.37 -52.61 -60.14
N LYS A 574 -16.58 -53.33 -60.94
CA LYS A 574 -17.04 -53.91 -62.19
C LYS A 574 -17.89 -55.15 -61.86
N SER A 575 -19.10 -55.17 -62.39
CA SER A 575 -19.96 -56.32 -62.61
C SER A 575 -20.73 -55.90 -63.88
N GLU A 576 -20.40 -56.31 -65.12
CA GLU A 576 -20.19 -57.65 -65.67
C GLU A 576 -21.31 -58.64 -65.33
N GLU A 577 -22.15 -58.85 -66.35
CA GLU A 577 -22.87 -60.08 -66.77
C GLU A 577 -23.90 -60.75 -65.83
N ALA A 578 -25.16 -60.59 -66.23
CA ALA A 578 -26.11 -61.67 -66.53
C ALA A 578 -27.30 -61.00 -67.25
N ASP A 579 -27.35 -60.98 -68.59
CA ASP A 579 -27.97 -62.03 -69.41
C ASP A 579 -28.85 -63.00 -68.59
N ASP A 580 -30.12 -62.64 -68.46
CA ASP A 580 -31.20 -63.61 -68.30
C ASP A 580 -32.36 -63.18 -69.20
N THR A 581 -32.28 -63.69 -70.42
CA THR A 581 -33.43 -63.95 -71.27
C THR A 581 -34.42 -64.86 -70.51
N PRO A 582 -35.73 -64.52 -70.45
CA PRO A 582 -36.72 -65.57 -70.59
C PRO A 582 -37.42 -65.40 -71.92
N ALA A 583 -37.17 -66.42 -72.74
CA ALA A 583 -37.92 -66.76 -73.91
C ALA A 583 -39.42 -66.77 -73.63
N GLY A 584 -40.14 -66.52 -74.71
CA GLY A 584 -41.58 -66.56 -74.87
C GLY A 584 -42.39 -67.35 -73.85
N THR A 585 -43.49 -66.74 -73.45
CA THR A 585 -44.74 -67.51 -73.41
C THR A 585 -45.81 -66.67 -74.07
N ALA A 586 -46.09 -67.04 -75.32
CA ALA A 586 -47.31 -66.70 -76.02
C ALA A 586 -48.49 -67.20 -75.18
N GLY A 587 -49.03 -66.33 -74.34
CA GLY A 587 -50.22 -66.57 -73.53
C GLY A 587 -51.34 -65.67 -74.01
N ALA A 588 -52.23 -66.26 -74.81
CA ALA A 588 -53.62 -65.90 -75.12
C ALA A 588 -54.07 -64.42 -74.97
N PRO A 589 -54.75 -63.82 -75.99
CA PRO A 589 -55.46 -62.56 -75.79
C PRO A 589 -56.54 -62.76 -74.72
N ALA A 590 -56.25 -62.33 -73.49
CA ALA A 590 -57.26 -62.17 -72.46
C ALA A 590 -58.36 -61.26 -73.06
N PRO A 591 -59.64 -61.62 -72.88
CA PRO A 591 -60.73 -60.89 -73.50
C PRO A 591 -60.59 -59.42 -73.13
N VAL A 592 -60.65 -58.54 -74.13
CA VAL A 592 -60.95 -57.11 -73.91
C VAL A 592 -62.28 -57.12 -73.16
N THR A 593 -62.16 -57.16 -71.84
CA THR A 593 -63.27 -57.03 -70.94
C THR A 593 -63.63 -55.59 -71.15
N VAL A 594 -64.67 -55.38 -71.96
CA VAL A 594 -65.31 -54.08 -72.12
C VAL A 594 -65.76 -53.74 -70.72
N LEU A 595 -64.90 -53.05 -69.98
CA LEU A 595 -65.19 -52.52 -68.66
C LEU A 595 -66.53 -51.83 -68.84
N ALA A 596 -67.50 -52.23 -68.02
CA ALA A 596 -68.79 -51.57 -68.05
C ALA A 596 -68.52 -50.05 -67.95
N PRO A 597 -69.27 -49.19 -68.65
CA PRO A 597 -68.99 -47.74 -68.67
C PRO A 597 -68.80 -47.14 -67.26
N GLU A 598 -69.38 -47.75 -66.23
CA GLU A 598 -69.16 -47.44 -64.82
C GLU A 598 -67.75 -47.75 -64.30
N GLU A 599 -67.13 -48.87 -64.67
CA GLU A 599 -65.77 -49.23 -64.26
C GLU A 599 -64.72 -48.37 -64.96
N ARG A 600 -64.95 -48.03 -66.23
CA ARG A 600 -64.11 -47.07 -66.97
C ARG A 600 -64.16 -45.69 -66.33
N ASN A 601 -65.35 -45.23 -65.94
CA ASN A 601 -65.52 -43.98 -65.21
C ASN A 601 -64.83 -44.02 -63.83
N ARG A 602 -64.91 -45.14 -63.09
CA ARG A 602 -64.18 -45.31 -61.82
C ARG A 602 -62.67 -45.26 -62.01
N TYR A 603 -62.16 -45.87 -63.08
CA TYR A 603 -60.74 -45.83 -63.43
C TYR A 603 -60.29 -44.42 -63.81
N ASP A 604 -61.06 -43.69 -64.62
CA ASP A 604 -60.75 -42.32 -65.00
C ASP A 604 -60.80 -41.36 -63.78
N ILE A 605 -61.72 -41.59 -62.84
CA ILE A 605 -61.76 -40.89 -61.55
C ILE A 605 -60.53 -41.23 -60.69
N ALA A 606 -60.13 -42.49 -60.61
CA ALA A 606 -58.94 -42.89 -59.86
C ALA A 606 -57.65 -42.32 -60.46
N LEU A 607 -57.51 -42.36 -61.79
CA LEU A 607 -56.37 -41.82 -62.52
C LEU A 607 -56.29 -40.30 -62.43
N SER A 608 -57.43 -39.59 -62.47
CA SER A 608 -57.46 -38.14 -62.25
C SER A 608 -57.09 -37.76 -60.81
N ARG A 609 -57.52 -38.54 -59.81
CA ARG A 609 -57.07 -38.38 -58.42
C ARG A 609 -55.58 -38.63 -58.27
N GLU A 610 -55.05 -39.70 -58.87
CA GLU A 610 -53.61 -40.01 -58.85
C GLU A 610 -52.79 -38.90 -59.50
N ARG A 611 -53.23 -38.38 -60.65
CA ARG A 611 -52.59 -37.23 -61.30
C ARG A 611 -52.63 -35.97 -60.45
N ALA A 612 -53.76 -35.70 -59.77
CA ALA A 612 -53.88 -34.57 -58.87
C ALA A 612 -52.92 -34.70 -57.67
N VAL A 613 -52.81 -35.89 -57.08
CA VAL A 613 -51.86 -36.17 -55.99
C VAL A 613 -50.42 -36.04 -56.48
N ALA A 614 -50.08 -36.62 -57.64
CA ALA A 614 -48.74 -36.51 -58.21
C ALA A 614 -48.36 -35.05 -58.54
N GLN A 615 -49.34 -34.24 -58.97
CA GLN A 615 -49.12 -32.81 -59.20
C GLN A 615 -48.93 -32.05 -57.88
N ALA A 616 -49.72 -32.34 -56.85
CA ALA A 616 -49.58 -31.75 -55.52
C ALA A 616 -48.21 -32.07 -54.89
N LEU A 617 -47.76 -33.33 -54.98
CA LEU A 617 -46.44 -33.74 -54.49
C LEU A 617 -45.28 -33.09 -55.28
N ARG A 618 -45.46 -32.86 -56.59
CA ARG A 618 -44.46 -32.11 -57.37
C ARG A 618 -44.39 -30.65 -56.95
N SER A 619 -45.53 -29.98 -56.73
CA SER A 619 -45.55 -28.61 -56.22
C SER A 619 -44.95 -28.50 -54.83
N GLU A 620 -45.24 -29.44 -53.93
CA GLU A 620 -44.65 -29.47 -52.58
C GLU A 620 -43.13 -29.70 -52.63
N ARG A 621 -42.66 -30.65 -53.45
CA ARG A 621 -41.23 -30.87 -53.68
C ARG A 621 -40.55 -29.60 -54.21
N ASP A 622 -41.18 -28.91 -55.16
CA ASP A 622 -40.60 -27.71 -55.76
C ASP A 622 -40.63 -26.53 -54.77
N GLN A 623 -41.64 -26.43 -53.91
CA GLN A 623 -41.67 -25.49 -52.78
C GLN A 623 -40.55 -25.78 -51.79
N LEU A 624 -40.38 -27.03 -51.33
CA LEU A 624 -39.30 -27.41 -50.42
C LEU A 624 -37.91 -27.13 -51.02
N LYS A 625 -37.73 -27.31 -52.34
CA LYS A 625 -36.49 -26.92 -53.02
C LYS A 625 -36.25 -25.41 -52.99
N GLN A 626 -37.30 -24.60 -53.14
CA GLN A 626 -37.19 -23.14 -53.03
C GLN A 626 -36.87 -22.72 -51.59
N GLU A 627 -37.50 -23.33 -50.59
CA GLU A 627 -37.24 -23.07 -49.17
C GLU A 627 -35.82 -23.48 -48.75
N LEU A 628 -35.33 -24.62 -49.25
CA LEU A 628 -33.94 -25.06 -49.04
C LEU A 628 -32.96 -24.08 -49.69
N ALA A 629 -33.22 -23.65 -50.92
CA ALA A 629 -32.37 -22.67 -51.61
C ALA A 629 -32.38 -21.30 -50.90
N ALA A 630 -33.53 -20.86 -50.38
CA ALA A 630 -33.65 -19.62 -49.61
C ALA A 630 -32.90 -19.73 -48.27
N SER A 631 -32.97 -20.88 -47.61
CA SER A 631 -32.25 -21.13 -46.36
C SER A 631 -30.74 -21.21 -46.57
N GLN A 632 -30.28 -21.84 -47.65
CA GLN A 632 -28.87 -21.86 -48.02
C GLN A 632 -28.32 -20.44 -48.23
N ARG A 633 -29.03 -19.57 -48.97
CA ARG A 633 -28.63 -18.17 -49.15
C ARG A 633 -28.57 -17.38 -47.84
N ARG A 634 -29.44 -17.70 -46.87
CA ARG A 634 -29.39 -17.09 -45.53
C ARG A 634 -28.14 -17.55 -44.78
N TYR A 635 -27.79 -18.84 -44.84
CA TYR A 635 -26.56 -19.34 -44.24
C TYR A 635 -25.30 -18.74 -44.88
N ASP A 636 -25.29 -18.61 -46.21
CA ASP A 636 -24.16 -18.00 -46.92
C ASP A 636 -23.97 -16.53 -46.49
N ARG A 637 -25.06 -15.75 -46.39
CA ARG A 637 -25.02 -14.36 -45.90
C ARG A 637 -24.51 -14.26 -44.46
N VAL A 638 -25.01 -15.12 -43.57
CA VAL A 638 -24.53 -15.17 -42.18
C VAL A 638 -23.04 -15.55 -42.14
N GLY A 639 -22.60 -16.46 -43.02
CA GLY A 639 -21.19 -16.82 -43.17
C GLY A 639 -20.31 -15.64 -43.60
N GLU A 640 -20.78 -14.81 -44.53
CA GLU A 640 -20.11 -13.57 -44.95
C GLU A 640 -20.02 -12.54 -43.79
N GLU A 641 -21.11 -12.34 -43.04
CA GLU A 641 -21.14 -11.46 -41.87
C GLU A 641 -20.18 -11.94 -40.77
N PHE A 642 -20.10 -13.25 -40.51
CA PHE A 642 -19.14 -13.81 -39.56
C PHE A 642 -17.68 -13.62 -40.03
N ALA A 643 -17.42 -13.77 -41.32
CA ALA A 643 -16.08 -13.53 -41.87
C ALA A 643 -15.68 -12.06 -41.73
N GLU A 644 -16.60 -11.12 -41.96
CA GLU A 644 -16.36 -9.69 -41.77
C GLU A 644 -16.11 -9.34 -40.29
N LEU A 645 -16.94 -9.85 -39.37
CA LEU A 645 -16.75 -9.64 -37.94
C LEU A 645 -15.41 -10.18 -37.45
N ARG A 646 -14.98 -11.35 -37.95
CA ARG A 646 -13.68 -11.92 -37.63
C ARG A 646 -12.53 -11.04 -38.13
N ALA A 647 -12.63 -10.52 -39.35
CA ALA A 647 -11.64 -9.59 -39.89
C ALA A 647 -11.56 -8.28 -39.07
N ARG A 648 -12.71 -7.75 -38.62
CA ARG A 648 -12.75 -6.58 -37.72
C ARG A 648 -12.11 -6.88 -36.37
N LEU A 649 -12.37 -8.05 -35.78
CA LEU A 649 -11.78 -8.47 -34.51
C LEU A 649 -10.25 -8.64 -34.62
N ASP A 650 -9.77 -9.20 -35.72
CA ASP A 650 -8.33 -9.31 -35.98
C ASP A 650 -7.68 -7.91 -36.11
N ALA A 651 -8.34 -6.97 -36.78
CA ALA A 651 -7.87 -5.58 -36.88
C ALA A 651 -7.77 -4.89 -35.51
N VAL A 652 -8.83 -4.98 -34.69
CA VAL A 652 -8.84 -4.43 -33.32
C VAL A 652 -7.76 -5.07 -32.45
N THR A 653 -7.52 -6.38 -32.61
CA THR A 653 -6.46 -7.09 -31.86
C THR A 653 -5.07 -6.56 -32.22
N VAL A 654 -4.82 -6.28 -33.50
CA VAL A 654 -3.56 -5.66 -33.95
C VAL A 654 -3.40 -4.24 -33.41
N GLU A 655 -4.47 -3.45 -33.41
CA GLU A 655 -4.47 -2.09 -32.85
C GLU A 655 -4.21 -2.08 -31.35
N LEU A 656 -4.86 -2.98 -30.60
CA LEU A 656 -4.65 -3.16 -29.16
C LEU A 656 -3.20 -3.56 -28.85
N ALA A 657 -2.62 -4.48 -29.64
CA ALA A 657 -1.21 -4.84 -29.50
C ALA A 657 -0.26 -3.67 -29.83
N ALA A 658 -0.61 -2.81 -30.79
CA ALA A 658 0.15 -1.60 -31.09
C ALA A 658 0.02 -0.53 -29.98
N ALA A 659 -1.17 -0.36 -29.39
CA ALA A 659 -1.40 0.53 -28.26
C ALA A 659 -0.66 0.06 -27.01
N THR A 660 -0.66 -1.25 -26.73
CA THR A 660 0.08 -1.85 -25.61
C THR A 660 1.58 -1.60 -25.75
N ARG A 661 2.16 -1.80 -26.94
CA ARG A 661 3.58 -1.49 -27.22
C ARG A 661 3.91 0.00 -27.03
N ARG A 662 3.00 0.90 -27.42
CA ARG A 662 3.16 2.35 -27.17
C ARG A 662 3.13 2.66 -25.66
N GLY A 663 2.22 2.05 -24.90
CA GLY A 663 2.15 2.19 -23.45
C GLY A 663 3.42 1.72 -22.74
N GLU A 664 3.97 0.58 -23.15
CA GLU A 664 5.25 0.08 -22.62
C GLU A 664 6.41 1.03 -22.94
N ALA A 665 6.47 1.57 -24.15
CA ALA A 665 7.52 2.50 -24.56
C ALA A 665 7.49 3.79 -23.71
N LEU A 666 6.31 4.36 -23.47
CA LEU A 666 6.12 5.52 -22.59
C LEU A 666 6.49 5.20 -21.14
N THR A 667 6.16 4.00 -20.65
CA THR A 667 6.54 3.57 -19.30
C THR A 667 8.07 3.48 -19.14
N ARG A 668 8.77 2.92 -20.13
CA ARG A 668 10.25 2.88 -20.14
C ARG A 668 10.85 4.29 -20.19
N GLN A 669 10.25 5.20 -20.96
CA GLN A 669 10.68 6.60 -21.02
C GLN A 669 10.50 7.31 -19.67
N ALA A 670 9.36 7.11 -19.00
CA ALA A 670 9.10 7.66 -17.67
C ALA A 670 10.11 7.14 -16.63
N GLN A 671 10.44 5.85 -16.65
CA GLN A 671 11.44 5.25 -15.77
C GLN A 671 12.84 5.84 -15.99
N ARG A 672 13.25 6.07 -17.25
CA ARG A 672 14.53 6.72 -17.56
C ARG A 672 14.59 8.14 -16.98
N ARG A 673 13.56 8.95 -17.20
CA ARG A 673 13.48 10.31 -16.63
C ARG A 673 13.49 10.31 -15.10
N GLU A 674 12.84 9.35 -14.47
CA GLU A 674 12.85 9.23 -13.02
C GLU A 674 14.26 8.88 -12.49
N GLN A 675 14.99 8.00 -13.18
CA GLN A 675 16.39 7.69 -12.86
C GLN A 675 17.30 8.91 -13.04
N GLU A 676 17.14 9.67 -14.13
CA GLU A 676 17.84 10.93 -14.36
C GLU A 676 17.59 11.94 -13.24
N LEU A 677 16.33 12.11 -12.80
CA LEU A 677 15.98 12.99 -11.67
C LEU A 677 16.58 12.52 -10.35
N ARG A 678 16.64 11.20 -10.09
CA ARG A 678 17.31 10.65 -8.90
C ARG A 678 18.81 10.95 -8.93
N GLN A 679 19.47 10.76 -10.07
CA GLN A 679 20.89 11.07 -10.25
C GLN A 679 21.16 12.57 -10.08
N ALA A 680 20.34 13.43 -10.68
CA ALA A 680 20.44 14.89 -10.53
C ALA A 680 20.29 15.33 -9.06
N ARG A 681 19.35 14.75 -8.30
CA ARG A 681 19.18 15.03 -6.86
C ARG A 681 20.36 14.53 -6.02
N GLN A 682 20.97 13.41 -6.38
CA GLN A 682 22.17 12.91 -5.70
C GLN A 682 23.37 13.83 -5.97
N ALA A 683 23.59 14.21 -7.23
CA ALA A 683 24.62 15.16 -7.63
C ALA A 683 24.43 16.53 -6.94
N GLY A 684 23.19 17.04 -6.87
CA GLY A 684 22.87 18.29 -6.19
C GLY A 684 23.18 18.25 -4.68
N ARG A 685 22.89 17.13 -4.00
CA ARG A 685 23.25 16.95 -2.58
C ARG A 685 24.76 16.90 -2.37
N ALA A 686 25.49 16.20 -3.24
CA ALA A 686 26.96 16.15 -3.18
C ALA A 686 27.58 17.53 -3.42
N ALA A 687 27.08 18.29 -4.40
CA ALA A 687 27.53 19.65 -4.68
C ALA A 687 27.26 20.60 -3.49
N SER A 688 26.05 20.55 -2.90
CA SER A 688 25.70 21.35 -1.73
C SER A 688 26.57 21.01 -0.51
N GLN A 689 26.84 19.73 -0.25
CA GLN A 689 27.75 19.31 0.84
C GLN A 689 29.19 19.78 0.60
N SER A 690 29.67 19.74 -0.65
CA SER A 690 30.98 20.26 -1.03
C SER A 690 31.08 21.77 -0.82
N GLN A 691 30.06 22.53 -1.26
CA GLN A 691 29.98 23.98 -1.04
C GLN A 691 29.95 24.33 0.46
N LEU A 692 29.19 23.58 1.27
CA LEU A 692 29.15 23.78 2.72
C LEU A 692 30.51 23.47 3.37
N ARG A 693 31.20 22.40 2.92
CA ARG A 693 32.58 22.08 3.36
C ARG A 693 33.53 23.21 3.01
N GLN A 694 33.46 23.73 1.78
CA GLN A 694 34.32 24.81 1.31
C GLN A 694 34.08 26.11 2.08
N ALA A 695 32.82 26.53 2.25
CA ALA A 695 32.46 27.69 3.04
C ALA A 695 32.95 27.58 4.50
N ARG A 696 32.88 26.39 5.08
CA ARG A 696 33.43 26.12 6.42
C ARG A 696 34.96 26.25 6.45
N ILE A 697 35.66 25.69 5.46
CA ILE A 697 37.12 25.81 5.35
C ILE A 697 37.52 27.28 5.21
N ASP A 698 36.83 28.05 4.38
CA ASP A 698 37.12 29.47 4.18
C ASP A 698 36.86 30.31 5.44
N GLY A 699 35.78 30.00 6.17
CA GLY A 699 35.53 30.60 7.49
C GLY A 699 36.62 30.25 8.52
N LEU A 700 37.13 29.02 8.51
CA LEU A 700 38.24 28.60 9.37
C LEU A 700 39.58 29.24 8.96
N ARG A 701 39.83 29.44 7.66
CA ARG A 701 41.01 30.18 7.16
C ARG A 701 41.00 31.62 7.63
N ALA A 702 39.84 32.29 7.56
CA ALA A 702 39.70 33.65 8.08
C ALA A 702 39.99 33.71 9.59
N LEU A 703 39.47 32.75 10.36
CA LEU A 703 39.74 32.66 11.79
C LEU A 703 41.22 32.39 12.10
N ALA A 704 41.87 31.50 11.33
CA ALA A 704 43.30 31.20 11.45
C ALA A 704 44.18 32.44 11.18
N ALA A 705 43.83 33.24 10.17
CA ALA A 705 44.54 34.50 9.89
C ALA A 705 44.47 35.47 11.07
N VAL A 706 43.27 35.68 11.64
CA VAL A 706 43.08 36.54 12.82
C VAL A 706 43.85 36.00 14.03
N LEU A 707 43.80 34.68 14.27
CA LEU A 707 44.57 34.04 15.34
C LEU A 707 46.08 34.26 15.18
N ALA A 708 46.59 34.18 13.96
CA ALA A 708 48.01 34.40 13.68
C ALA A 708 48.41 35.87 13.91
N GLU A 709 47.52 36.84 13.67
CA GLU A 709 47.76 38.25 14.01
C GLU A 709 47.74 38.49 15.53
N VAL A 710 46.80 37.88 16.25
CA VAL A 710 46.75 37.98 17.72
C VAL A 710 47.98 37.31 18.35
N ALA A 711 48.44 36.19 17.79
CA ALA A 711 49.67 35.51 18.22
C ALA A 711 50.90 36.41 18.05
N ASP A 712 50.98 37.10 16.90
CA ASP A 712 52.06 38.04 16.60
C ASP A 712 52.07 39.22 17.57
N GLN A 713 50.91 39.82 17.88
CA GLN A 713 50.79 40.85 18.91
C GLN A 713 51.21 40.34 20.30
N ALA A 714 50.82 39.12 20.66
CA ALA A 714 51.17 38.50 21.94
C ALA A 714 52.67 38.14 22.07
N ALA A 715 53.37 37.94 20.95
CA ALA A 715 54.80 37.69 20.91
C ALA A 715 55.61 38.96 21.18
N HIS A 716 55.15 40.10 20.67
CA HIS A 716 55.80 41.40 20.84
C HIS A 716 55.51 42.06 22.20
N ALA A 717 54.59 41.51 22.99
CA ALA A 717 54.36 41.91 24.37
C ALA A 717 55.57 41.58 25.27
N THR A 718 56.21 42.62 25.81
CA THR A 718 57.42 42.51 26.64
C THR A 718 57.16 42.05 28.08
N GLU A 719 55.94 42.27 28.59
CA GLU A 719 55.56 41.89 29.95
C GLU A 719 54.85 40.53 30.00
N GLU A 720 55.25 39.67 30.94
CA GLU A 720 54.69 38.32 31.07
C GLU A 720 53.19 38.32 31.46
N SER A 721 52.71 39.42 32.04
CA SER A 721 51.30 39.63 32.42
C SER A 721 50.47 40.42 31.40
N ASP A 722 50.96 40.58 30.16
CA ASP A 722 50.24 41.34 29.15
C ASP A 722 48.87 40.67 28.79
N PRO A 723 47.76 41.42 28.82
CA PRO A 723 46.42 40.91 28.51
C PRO A 723 46.31 40.27 27.10
N SER A 724 47.16 40.65 26.15
CA SER A 724 47.22 40.06 24.80
C SER A 724 47.50 38.56 24.83
N ARG A 725 48.40 38.08 25.71
CA ARG A 725 48.72 36.64 25.86
C ARG A 725 47.56 35.86 26.47
N ALA A 726 46.86 36.45 27.44
CA ALA A 726 45.67 35.83 28.03
C ALA A 726 44.53 35.71 27.02
N LEU A 727 44.34 36.76 26.20
CA LEU A 727 43.37 36.76 25.11
C LEU A 727 43.73 35.71 24.06
N TYR A 728 44.99 35.63 23.61
CA TYR A 728 45.45 34.62 22.66
C TYR A 728 45.14 33.20 23.14
N ARG A 729 45.49 32.85 24.39
CA ARG A 729 45.19 31.51 24.95
C ARG A 729 43.69 31.21 25.00
N ARG A 730 42.86 32.21 25.29
CA ARG A 730 41.40 32.05 25.33
C ARG A 730 40.83 31.82 23.94
N VAL A 731 41.27 32.58 22.93
CA VAL A 731 40.81 32.40 21.54
C VAL A 731 41.34 31.08 20.98
N LEU A 732 42.57 30.67 21.32
CA LEU A 732 43.12 29.36 20.97
C LEU A 732 42.29 28.21 21.56
N ALA A 733 41.95 28.28 22.86
CA ALA A 733 41.10 27.27 23.50
C ALA A 733 39.72 27.18 22.84
N GLN A 734 39.14 28.31 22.44
CA GLN A 734 37.87 28.34 21.72
C GLN A 734 38.01 27.78 20.30
N ALA A 735 39.08 28.12 19.58
CA ALA A 735 39.38 27.60 18.26
C ALA A 735 39.60 26.08 18.27
N ALA A 736 40.24 25.55 19.31
CA ALA A 736 40.44 24.11 19.51
C ALA A 736 39.10 23.34 19.58
N THR A 737 38.03 23.95 20.13
CA THR A 737 36.69 23.33 20.11
C THR A 737 36.11 23.19 18.71
N ALA A 738 36.58 23.99 17.74
CA ALA A 738 36.22 23.88 16.33
C ALA A 738 37.13 22.91 15.55
N GLY A 739 38.11 22.29 16.21
CA GLY A 739 39.09 21.37 15.63
C GLY A 739 40.31 22.05 15.00
N LEU A 740 40.55 23.33 15.30
CA LEU A 740 41.79 24.02 14.93
C LEU A 740 42.93 23.57 15.86
N VAL A 741 44.09 23.28 15.27
CA VAL A 741 45.32 22.89 15.95
C VAL A 741 46.42 23.83 15.47
N ASP A 742 47.23 24.32 16.39
CA ASP A 742 48.40 25.14 16.10
C ASP A 742 49.54 24.31 15.48
N ILE A 743 50.27 24.94 14.56
CA ILE A 743 51.48 24.40 13.95
C ILE A 743 52.66 25.11 14.60
N GLY A 744 53.14 24.51 15.69
CA GLY A 744 54.26 25.02 16.48
C GLY A 744 53.93 26.26 17.32
N THR A 745 54.77 26.51 18.33
CA THR A 745 54.68 27.66 19.22
C THR A 745 55.77 28.68 18.90
N ILE A 746 55.52 29.98 19.10
CA ILE A 746 56.49 31.04 18.77
C ILE A 746 57.78 30.82 19.57
N GLY A 747 58.92 30.78 18.87
CA GLY A 747 60.23 30.48 19.43
C GLY A 747 60.57 29.00 19.53
N GLU A 748 59.67 28.09 19.17
CA GLU A 748 59.93 26.65 19.14
C GLU A 748 60.83 26.27 17.97
N GLU A 749 61.90 25.53 18.25
CA GLU A 749 62.73 24.89 17.25
C GLU A 749 62.09 23.57 16.82
N THR A 750 61.78 23.45 15.53
CA THR A 750 61.15 22.26 14.93
C THR A 750 61.85 21.87 13.62
N GLU A 751 61.62 20.64 13.16
CA GLU A 751 62.07 20.20 11.83
C GLU A 751 61.21 20.86 10.74
N PHE A 752 61.84 21.26 9.63
CA PHE A 752 61.11 21.90 8.54
C PHE A 752 60.24 20.90 7.76
N ASP A 753 58.93 21.08 7.83
CA ASP A 753 57.95 20.38 6.99
C ASP A 753 57.39 21.35 5.94
N PRO A 754 57.67 21.16 4.63
CA PRO A 754 57.20 22.07 3.59
C PRO A 754 55.66 22.11 3.44
N SER A 755 54.95 21.11 3.97
CA SER A 755 53.48 21.09 3.96
C SER A 755 52.88 21.95 5.07
N ARG A 756 53.64 22.23 6.13
CA ARG A 756 53.18 22.93 7.34
C ARG A 756 53.89 24.27 7.56
N HIS A 757 55.08 24.46 6.99
CA HIS A 757 55.94 25.60 7.24
C HIS A 757 56.20 26.41 5.98
N GLN A 758 56.27 27.73 6.14
CA GLN A 758 56.66 28.70 5.12
C GLN A 758 57.96 29.38 5.55
N ALA A 759 59.07 29.05 4.88
CA ALA A 759 60.38 29.64 5.14
C ALA A 759 60.73 30.64 4.01
N PRO A 760 60.77 31.96 4.27
CA PRO A 760 61.09 32.96 3.25
C PRO A 760 62.53 32.84 2.73
N THR A 761 63.44 32.29 3.54
CA THR A 761 64.86 32.09 3.19
C THR A 761 65.16 30.72 2.55
N GLY A 762 64.15 29.93 2.21
CA GLY A 762 64.30 28.57 1.69
C GLY A 762 64.37 27.50 2.79
N PRO A 763 64.37 26.21 2.41
CA PRO A 763 64.32 25.08 3.36
C PRO A 763 65.58 25.00 4.21
N ALA A 764 65.42 24.72 5.51
CA ALA A 764 66.50 24.44 6.46
C ALA A 764 66.13 23.20 7.27
N GLU A 765 67.12 22.41 7.72
CA GLU A 765 66.86 21.20 8.50
C GLU A 765 66.14 21.50 9.83
N ARG A 766 66.54 22.60 10.47
CA ARG A 766 65.93 23.12 11.70
C ARG A 766 65.49 24.56 11.52
N VAL A 767 64.27 24.84 11.98
CA VAL A 767 63.63 26.14 11.87
C VAL A 767 63.01 26.56 13.20
N VAL A 768 63.05 27.85 13.49
CA VAL A 768 62.39 28.48 14.64
C VAL A 768 61.08 29.09 14.15
N VAL A 769 59.97 28.78 14.81
CA VAL A 769 58.66 29.35 14.48
C VAL A 769 58.64 30.83 14.87
N GLU A 770 58.52 31.73 13.89
CA GLU A 770 58.34 33.17 14.11
C GLU A 770 56.86 33.51 14.30
N ARG A 771 55.98 32.88 13.50
CA ARG A 771 54.53 33.04 13.58
C ARG A 771 53.86 31.67 13.49
N PRO A 772 52.96 31.32 14.43
CA PRO A 772 52.36 29.99 14.46
C PRO A 772 51.41 29.83 13.27
N GLY A 773 51.41 28.63 12.70
CA GLY A 773 50.43 28.21 11.70
C GLY A 773 49.21 27.58 12.34
N PHE A 774 48.21 27.25 11.54
CA PHE A 774 47.01 26.55 11.99
C PHE A 774 46.57 25.50 10.97
N ALA A 775 46.21 24.33 11.49
CA ALA A 775 45.59 23.24 10.75
C ALA A 775 44.22 22.90 11.31
N TRP A 776 43.34 22.36 10.47
CA TRP A 776 42.01 21.89 10.89
C TRP A 776 41.92 20.37 10.79
N ARG A 777 41.41 19.75 11.86
CA ARG A 777 41.05 18.34 11.89
C ARG A 777 39.55 18.19 12.08
N ALA A 778 38.87 17.67 11.05
CA ALA A 778 37.46 17.31 11.16
C ALA A 778 37.34 16.11 12.13
N GLY A 779 36.54 16.26 13.20
CA GLY A 779 36.46 15.28 14.29
C GLY A 779 36.34 13.82 13.82
N GLY A 780 37.42 13.05 14.00
CA GLY A 780 37.51 11.63 13.66
C GLY A 780 38.22 11.30 12.33
N ALA A 781 38.54 12.28 11.48
CA ALA A 781 39.31 12.06 10.25
C ALA A 781 40.82 12.23 10.49
N GLN A 782 41.64 11.37 9.88
CA GLN A 782 43.10 11.52 9.83
C GLN A 782 43.56 12.64 8.87
N GLU A 783 42.65 13.20 8.07
CA GLU A 783 42.98 14.23 7.09
C GLU A 783 43.08 15.59 7.79
N GLU A 784 44.31 16.06 7.95
CA GLU A 784 44.64 17.39 8.45
C GLU A 784 44.72 18.38 7.29
N VAL A 785 43.92 19.44 7.35
CA VAL A 785 43.93 20.51 6.33
C VAL A 785 44.70 21.69 6.88
N VAL A 786 45.88 21.98 6.33
CA VAL A 786 46.65 23.17 6.70
C VAL A 786 45.90 24.41 6.18
N LEU A 787 45.47 25.27 7.10
CA LEU A 787 44.71 26.48 6.78
C LEU A 787 45.64 27.68 6.60
N LEU A 788 46.68 27.76 7.45
CA LEU A 788 47.74 28.75 7.39
C LEU A 788 49.06 28.08 7.79
N PRO A 789 50.10 28.07 6.95
CA PRO A 789 51.39 27.51 7.33
C PRO A 789 52.07 28.39 8.39
N ALA A 790 52.88 27.78 9.25
CA ALA A 790 53.68 28.52 10.22
C ALA A 790 54.81 29.27 9.49
N GLN A 791 55.04 30.54 9.82
CA GLN A 791 56.21 31.26 9.31
C GLN A 791 57.40 30.93 10.19
N VAL A 792 58.48 30.51 9.54
CA VAL A 792 59.64 29.99 10.24
C VAL A 792 60.92 30.60 9.70
N ARG A 793 61.90 30.84 10.57
CA ARG A 793 63.26 31.23 10.19
C ARG A 793 64.23 30.09 10.42
N ARG A 794 65.38 30.11 9.75
CA ARG A 794 66.45 29.14 10.00
C ARG A 794 66.94 29.26 11.45
N ALA A 795 67.09 28.12 12.13
CA ALA A 795 67.73 28.09 13.45
C ALA A 795 69.22 28.46 13.31
N GLU A 796 69.71 29.34 14.18
CA GLU A 796 71.15 29.65 14.23
C GLU A 796 71.91 28.42 14.77
N PRO A 797 73.03 28.03 14.14
CA PRO A 797 73.76 26.80 14.48
C PRO A 797 74.47 26.85 15.83
#